data_AF-F4Q1H1-F1
#
_entry.id   AF-F4Q1H1-F1
#
_cell.length_a   1.000
_cell.length_b   1.000
_cell.length_c   1.000
_cell.angle_alpha   90.00
_cell.angle_beta   90.00
_cell.angle_gamma   90.00
#
_symmetry.space_group_name_H-M   'P 1'
#
loop_
_entity.id
_entity.type
_entity.pdbx_description
1 polymer ?
#
loop_
_entity_poly.entity_id
_entity_poly.type
_entity_poly.pdbx_seq_one_letter_code
_entity_poly.pdbx_strand_id
1 'polypeptide(L)'
;MSNLSFLDQQDREDIKRNRNNVSNKLVFSVENICQKIRELYIIASKDTTNINGLEVEARIGLMVQDPKTFRSGIIIEDWAALARRLARKYGEGRETTETDYLYTQHRVTVDVNGQVIKSEAKIDKTAFDQSTSLIYDVRVSTSIERQLGQLPLVPPPESSSQRTKFRHTFIDVDNPQWKIDMTLVRTNTGEETYEVELEIFNTYIIDALEKNTLHNLISKFINETKNIITMIQPGRLSFPDIQMTKLEDPRFVDVLKQKVLGYIPDCNPNRTREFPGAMPINFGKKHFPTIQRDMYYVSEKTDGIRYMILIYKGVMYMIDRKFDFFKIDGNDELCKVLHDDTLLDGEMIRHLESKEPMYFIFDILARENTKFGDKLFQERMQHIGKVVGDYRQSVGSGELGKTPFILIAKSFFEKKHISKIFSSIKTNKNGERIFSDQKRNHQTDGLILTPNNAYKAYADQSLFKWKYLDLWTIDFKVAQNSDRKWFLHCAGPNNTDIPCKELMLSTEDFALLSTDYKRSRDQGCFIAEFSFEFSKGIWKYHLVRPDKKRANYITVFVDTMESICEGITKEELEYRFLCAGGHDNWDVEVEKMRHHIASTLTNKLKQQQQQQHQQQKIQQPQHHSQHHGQHQQHQQHQQQDDIFGGGSSSNHNYDPHGQR
;
A
#
# COMPACT_ATOMS: atom_id res chain seq x y z
N MET A 1 28.66 1.07 -60.48
CA MET A 1 28.11 2.33 -61.02
C MET A 1 26.78 1.95 -61.66
N SER A 2 25.59 2.40 -61.25
CA SER A 2 25.14 3.67 -60.69
C SER A 2 23.78 3.45 -60.01
N ASN A 3 23.38 4.43 -59.19
CA ASN A 3 22.07 4.60 -58.52
C ASN A 3 22.01 4.14 -57.06
N LEU A 4 22.42 5.05 -56.16
CA LEU A 4 21.66 5.50 -54.98
C LEU A 4 22.53 6.52 -54.23
N SER A 5 22.58 7.74 -54.77
CA SER A 5 23.01 8.94 -54.06
C SER A 5 21.76 9.65 -53.57
N PHE A 6 21.51 9.68 -52.26
CA PHE A 6 20.85 10.79 -51.53
C PHE A 6 20.77 10.37 -50.05
N LEU A 7 21.84 10.66 -49.31
CA LEU A 7 21.82 10.82 -47.86
C LEU A 7 22.67 12.06 -47.58
N ASP A 8 22.06 13.00 -46.88
CA ASP A 8 22.58 14.34 -46.63
C ASP A 8 23.88 14.30 -45.80
N GLN A 9 24.77 15.28 -46.00
CA GLN A 9 26.06 15.34 -45.28
C GLN A 9 25.87 15.51 -43.76
N GLN A 10 24.70 15.99 -43.33
CA GLN A 10 24.29 16.12 -41.93
C GLN A 10 24.15 14.74 -41.23
N ASP A 11 23.61 13.73 -41.92
CA ASP A 11 23.38 12.38 -41.34
C ASP A 11 24.67 11.60 -41.10
N ARG A 12 25.74 11.91 -41.85
CA ARG A 12 27.05 11.26 -41.68
C ARG A 12 27.84 11.81 -40.48
N GLU A 13 27.58 13.04 -40.07
CA GLU A 13 28.19 13.66 -38.89
C GLU A 13 27.50 13.20 -37.59
N ASP A 14 26.17 13.00 -37.61
CA ASP A 14 25.41 12.50 -36.45
C ASP A 14 25.68 11.01 -36.14
N ILE A 15 25.95 10.19 -37.15
CA ILE A 15 26.36 8.78 -36.97
C ILE A 15 27.78 8.68 -36.37
N LYS A 16 28.66 9.66 -36.62
CA LYS A 16 30.00 9.69 -36.02
C LYS A 16 30.00 10.18 -34.56
N ARG A 17 29.05 11.03 -34.16
CA ARG A 17 28.90 11.46 -32.75
C ARG A 17 28.35 10.37 -31.82
N ASN A 18 27.66 9.36 -32.35
CA ASN A 18 27.03 8.29 -31.57
C ASN A 18 27.91 7.05 -31.27
N ARG A 19 29.19 7.03 -31.67
CA ARG A 19 30.09 5.90 -31.40
C ARG A 19 30.68 5.85 -29.98
N ASN A 20 30.33 6.82 -29.12
CA ASN A 20 30.74 6.86 -27.72
C ASN A 20 29.51 6.93 -26.79
N ASN A 21 28.68 5.88 -26.73
CA ASN A 21 27.58 5.83 -25.76
C ASN A 21 27.75 4.71 -24.74
N VAL A 22 28.23 5.12 -23.56
CA VAL A 22 27.85 4.59 -22.25
C VAL A 22 26.33 4.37 -22.21
N SER A 23 25.85 3.30 -21.56
CA SER A 23 24.42 2.95 -21.49
C SER A 23 23.54 4.13 -21.07
N ASN A 24 22.89 4.80 -22.03
CA ASN A 24 21.92 5.84 -21.73
C ASN A 24 20.66 5.16 -21.18
N LYS A 25 20.44 5.28 -19.86
CA LYS A 25 19.18 4.89 -19.24
C LYS A 25 18.07 5.81 -19.77
N LEU A 26 17.11 5.25 -20.49
CA LEU A 26 15.97 5.99 -21.02
C LEU A 26 14.83 6.05 -19.99
N VAL A 27 14.01 7.10 -20.10
CA VAL A 27 12.80 7.27 -19.29
C VAL A 27 11.84 6.12 -19.56
N PHE A 28 11.30 5.51 -18.50
CA PHE A 28 10.33 4.44 -18.62
C PHE A 28 8.98 4.99 -19.10
N SER A 29 8.58 4.63 -20.31
CA SER A 29 7.21 4.78 -20.81
C SER A 29 6.92 3.68 -21.83
N VAL A 30 5.64 3.34 -22.01
CA VAL A 30 5.21 2.37 -23.02
C VAL A 30 5.65 2.85 -24.40
N GLU A 31 5.50 4.14 -24.67
CA GLU A 31 5.86 4.77 -25.94
C GLU A 31 7.35 4.66 -26.24
N ASN A 32 8.22 4.93 -25.26
CA ASN A 32 9.67 4.83 -25.43
C ASN A 32 10.11 3.38 -25.67
N ILE A 33 9.51 2.43 -24.96
CA ILE A 33 9.75 1.00 -25.17
C ILE A 33 9.32 0.60 -26.59
N CYS A 34 8.10 0.96 -27.01
CA CYS A 34 7.61 0.71 -28.36
C CYS A 34 8.50 1.35 -29.45
N GLN A 35 8.98 2.57 -29.23
CA GLN A 35 9.90 3.25 -30.15
C GLN A 35 11.21 2.48 -30.28
N LYS A 36 11.82 2.06 -29.16
CA LYS A 36 13.05 1.28 -29.19
C LYS A 36 12.86 -0.09 -29.83
N ILE A 37 11.73 -0.76 -29.60
CA ILE A 37 11.40 -2.02 -30.28
C ILE A 37 11.34 -1.82 -31.81
N ARG A 38 10.70 -0.75 -32.29
CA ARG A 38 10.64 -0.45 -33.74
C ARG A 38 12.02 -0.15 -34.31
N GLU A 39 12.85 0.59 -33.58
CA GLU A 39 14.25 0.87 -33.98
C GLU A 39 15.04 -0.44 -34.11
N LEU A 40 14.99 -1.30 -33.09
CA LEU A 40 15.65 -2.60 -33.11
C LEU A 40 15.12 -3.52 -34.21
N TYR A 41 13.81 -3.50 -34.46
CA TYR A 41 13.22 -4.24 -35.57
C TYR A 41 13.78 -3.79 -36.92
N ILE A 42 13.86 -2.48 -37.19
CA ILE A 42 14.45 -1.95 -38.43
C ILE A 42 15.93 -2.36 -38.56
N ILE A 43 16.69 -2.35 -37.46
CA ILE A 43 18.08 -2.80 -37.45
C ILE A 43 18.16 -4.30 -37.76
N ALA A 44 17.31 -5.11 -37.11
CA ALA A 44 17.26 -6.55 -37.32
C ALA A 44 16.80 -6.91 -38.74
N SER A 45 15.87 -6.17 -39.35
CA SER A 45 15.40 -6.41 -40.72
C SER A 45 16.48 -6.19 -41.79
N LYS A 46 17.53 -5.42 -41.49
CA LYS A 46 18.68 -5.20 -42.41
C LYS A 46 19.66 -6.38 -42.45
N ASP A 47 19.58 -7.27 -41.46
CA ASP A 47 20.40 -8.48 -41.37
C ASP A 47 19.46 -9.65 -41.04
N THR A 48 19.00 -10.38 -42.07
CA THR A 48 17.99 -11.44 -41.96
C THR A 48 18.34 -12.54 -40.95
N THR A 49 19.60 -12.64 -40.52
CA THR A 49 20.04 -13.55 -39.46
C THR A 49 19.62 -13.12 -38.04
N ASN A 50 19.20 -11.86 -37.85
CA ASN A 50 18.92 -11.28 -36.52
C ASN A 50 17.43 -10.98 -36.26
N ILE A 51 16.52 -11.13 -37.22
CA ILE A 51 15.09 -10.80 -37.05
C ILE A 51 14.46 -11.61 -35.90
N ASN A 52 14.85 -12.88 -35.77
CA ASN A 52 14.40 -13.76 -34.68
C ASN A 52 15.12 -13.52 -33.35
N GLY A 53 16.10 -12.60 -33.32
CA GLY A 53 16.90 -12.26 -32.14
C GLY A 53 16.32 -11.13 -31.29
N LEU A 54 15.23 -10.49 -31.75
CA LEU A 54 14.58 -9.40 -30.99
C LEU A 54 13.93 -9.96 -29.72
N GLU A 55 14.33 -9.41 -28.57
CA GLU A 55 13.92 -9.88 -27.24
C GLU A 55 13.37 -8.69 -26.45
N VAL A 56 12.25 -8.93 -25.75
CA VAL A 56 11.67 -7.99 -24.78
C VAL A 56 11.47 -8.75 -23.47
N GLU A 57 12.28 -8.41 -22.47
CA GLU A 57 12.27 -9.03 -21.14
C GLU A 57 11.85 -8.01 -20.06
N ALA A 58 11.12 -8.45 -19.03
CA ALA A 58 10.92 -7.72 -17.80
C ALA A 58 11.50 -8.52 -16.63
N ARG A 59 12.30 -7.86 -15.80
CA ARG A 59 12.90 -8.45 -14.59
C ARG A 59 12.33 -7.80 -13.35
N ILE A 60 12.07 -8.60 -12.33
CA ILE A 60 11.65 -8.14 -11.01
C ILE A 60 12.87 -8.08 -10.10
N GLY A 61 13.02 -6.99 -9.37
CA GLY A 61 14.18 -6.74 -8.53
C GLY A 61 14.05 -5.51 -7.64
N LEU A 62 15.16 -4.93 -7.21
CA LEU A 62 15.20 -3.74 -6.36
C LEU A 62 16.08 -2.65 -6.97
N MET A 63 15.58 -1.41 -6.98
CA MET A 63 16.38 -0.22 -7.24
C MET A 63 17.08 0.24 -5.97
N VAL A 64 18.40 0.08 -5.92
CA VAL A 64 19.29 0.57 -4.86
C VAL A 64 19.66 2.02 -5.18
N GLN A 65 19.71 2.92 -4.20
CA GLN A 65 19.91 4.36 -4.45
C GLN A 65 21.38 4.80 -4.56
N ASP A 66 22.32 4.05 -4.00
CA ASP A 66 23.74 4.44 -3.97
C ASP A 66 24.68 3.24 -4.21
N PRO A 67 25.25 3.09 -5.43
CA PRO A 67 24.89 3.80 -6.66
C PRO A 67 23.52 3.37 -7.18
N LYS A 68 22.84 4.26 -7.94
CA LYS A 68 21.51 3.97 -8.53
C LYS A 68 21.55 2.78 -9.49
N THR A 69 21.33 1.58 -8.97
CA THR A 69 21.49 0.31 -9.69
C THR A 69 20.29 -0.60 -9.44
N PHE A 70 19.90 -1.34 -10.47
CA PHE A 70 18.87 -2.37 -10.35
C PHE A 70 19.55 -3.70 -10.04
N ARG A 71 19.15 -4.32 -8.95
CA ARG A 71 19.54 -5.67 -8.57
C ARG A 71 18.40 -6.62 -8.92
N SER A 72 18.67 -7.56 -9.82
CA SER A 72 17.70 -8.59 -10.19
C SER A 72 17.49 -9.58 -9.04
N GLY A 73 16.26 -10.05 -8.89
CA GLY A 73 15.89 -11.09 -7.94
C GLY A 73 15.14 -10.59 -6.71
N ILE A 74 14.45 -11.54 -6.08
CA ILE A 74 13.61 -11.35 -4.91
C ILE A 74 14.08 -12.26 -3.77
N ILE A 75 13.55 -12.10 -2.56
CA ILE A 75 13.89 -13.01 -1.45
C ILE A 75 13.29 -14.41 -1.67
N ILE A 76 13.92 -15.44 -1.11
CA ILE A 76 13.50 -16.84 -1.30
C ILE A 76 12.06 -17.10 -0.85
N GLU A 77 11.61 -16.46 0.23
CA GLU A 77 10.27 -16.62 0.79
C GLU A 77 9.20 -16.17 -0.21
N ASP A 78 9.44 -15.02 -0.86
CA ASP A 78 8.57 -14.47 -1.90
C ASP A 78 8.64 -15.28 -3.19
N TRP A 79 9.84 -15.70 -3.56
CA TRP A 79 10.03 -16.57 -4.72
C TRP A 79 9.25 -17.88 -4.57
N ALA A 80 9.34 -18.54 -3.41
CA ALA A 80 8.59 -19.74 -3.13
C ALA A 80 7.06 -19.49 -3.07
N ALA A 81 6.63 -18.36 -2.51
CA ALA A 81 5.22 -17.97 -2.48
C ALA A 81 4.66 -17.69 -3.88
N LEU A 82 5.44 -17.01 -4.72
CA LEU A 82 5.09 -16.73 -6.11
C LEU A 82 5.01 -18.02 -6.92
N ALA A 83 5.99 -18.92 -6.80
CA ALA A 83 5.99 -20.22 -7.47
C ALA A 83 4.71 -21.00 -7.18
N ARG A 84 4.29 -21.07 -5.91
CA ARG A 84 3.03 -21.72 -5.51
C ARG A 84 1.77 -21.05 -6.08
N ARG A 85 1.81 -19.75 -6.34
CA ARG A 85 0.67 -19.00 -6.92
C ARG A 85 0.64 -19.15 -8.45
N LEU A 86 1.79 -19.08 -9.10
CA LEU A 86 1.93 -19.35 -10.53
C LEU A 86 1.55 -20.79 -10.86
N ALA A 87 1.99 -21.77 -10.06
CA ALA A 87 1.61 -23.17 -10.25
C ALA A 87 0.09 -23.39 -10.15
N ARG A 88 -0.58 -22.66 -9.25
CA ARG A 88 -2.05 -22.68 -9.15
C ARG A 88 -2.75 -21.99 -10.31
N LYS A 89 -2.14 -20.96 -10.91
CA LYS A 89 -2.72 -20.18 -12.00
C LYS A 89 -2.50 -20.84 -13.36
N TYR A 90 -1.31 -21.40 -13.60
CA TYR A 90 -0.86 -21.86 -14.91
C TYR A 90 -0.56 -23.36 -14.98
N GLY A 91 -0.71 -24.10 -13.87
CA GLY A 91 -0.28 -25.49 -13.77
C GLY A 91 1.22 -25.62 -13.46
N GLU A 92 1.73 -26.85 -13.45
CA GLU A 92 3.14 -27.10 -13.16
C GLU A 92 4.04 -26.50 -14.24
N GLY A 93 5.04 -25.73 -13.80
CA GLY A 93 6.01 -25.11 -14.70
C GLY A 93 6.97 -26.16 -15.28
N ARG A 94 7.45 -25.92 -16.50
CA ARG A 94 8.49 -26.77 -17.10
C ARG A 94 9.82 -26.50 -16.41
N GLU A 95 10.45 -27.56 -15.91
CA GLU A 95 11.77 -27.47 -15.29
C GLU A 95 12.89 -27.58 -16.34
N THR A 96 13.89 -26.71 -16.27
CA THR A 96 15.15 -26.85 -16.99
C THR A 96 16.33 -26.53 -16.09
N THR A 97 17.47 -27.18 -16.36
CA THR A 97 18.73 -26.87 -15.70
C THR A 97 19.80 -26.64 -16.77
N GLU A 98 20.42 -25.47 -16.71
CA GLU A 98 21.38 -24.98 -17.69
C GLU A 98 22.53 -24.29 -16.96
N THR A 99 23.73 -24.26 -17.56
CA THR A 99 24.86 -23.50 -17.02
C THR A 99 25.36 -22.50 -18.04
N ASP A 100 25.34 -21.22 -17.65
CA ASP A 100 25.86 -20.11 -18.45
C ASP A 100 27.33 -19.86 -18.13
N TYR A 101 28.17 -19.85 -19.16
CA TYR A 101 29.54 -19.35 -19.14
C TYR A 101 29.58 -17.98 -19.81
N LEU A 102 29.95 -16.96 -19.03
CA LEU A 102 29.95 -15.56 -19.41
C LEU A 102 31.36 -15.14 -19.86
N TYR A 103 31.44 -14.60 -21.07
CA TYR A 103 32.64 -14.00 -21.64
C TYR A 103 32.39 -12.52 -21.89
N THR A 104 33.46 -11.74 -22.14
CA THR A 104 33.37 -10.29 -22.34
C THR A 104 32.38 -9.86 -23.41
N GLN A 105 32.19 -10.66 -24.47
CA GLN A 105 31.38 -10.29 -25.64
C GLN A 105 30.23 -11.27 -25.94
N HIS A 106 30.19 -12.42 -25.27
CA HIS A 106 29.22 -13.46 -25.57
C HIS A 106 28.99 -14.38 -24.35
N ARG A 107 27.96 -15.21 -24.45
CA ARG A 107 27.61 -16.23 -23.47
C ARG A 107 27.50 -17.58 -24.18
N VAL A 108 27.98 -18.63 -23.51
CA VAL A 108 27.77 -20.03 -23.92
C VAL A 108 26.95 -20.72 -22.84
N THR A 109 25.82 -21.33 -23.22
CA THR A 109 24.93 -22.06 -22.32
C THR A 109 25.02 -23.55 -22.62
N VAL A 110 25.23 -24.35 -21.58
CA VAL A 110 25.32 -25.82 -21.67
C VAL A 110 24.21 -26.50 -20.87
N ASP A 111 23.84 -27.71 -21.28
CA ASP A 111 22.91 -28.56 -20.54
C ASP A 111 23.59 -29.23 -19.32
N VAL A 112 22.82 -30.04 -18.60
CA VAL A 112 23.30 -30.84 -17.46
C VAL A 112 24.39 -31.85 -17.83
N ASN A 113 24.50 -32.21 -19.11
CA ASN A 113 25.51 -33.14 -19.64
C ASN A 113 26.75 -32.42 -20.17
N GLY A 114 26.79 -31.08 -20.11
CA GLY A 114 27.88 -30.25 -20.64
C GLY A 114 27.83 -30.04 -22.15
N GLN A 115 26.74 -30.40 -22.83
CA GLN A 115 26.53 -30.14 -24.25
C GLN A 115 26.13 -28.67 -24.46
N VAL A 116 26.81 -27.99 -25.39
CA VAL A 116 26.47 -26.61 -25.77
C VAL A 116 25.09 -26.57 -26.44
N ILE A 117 24.15 -25.87 -25.82
CA ILE A 117 22.78 -25.70 -26.32
C ILE A 117 22.62 -24.36 -27.05
N LYS A 118 23.26 -23.30 -26.53
CA LYS A 118 23.15 -21.94 -27.06
C LYS A 118 24.50 -21.22 -26.96
N SER A 119 24.88 -20.46 -27.97
CA SER A 119 25.98 -19.49 -27.88
C SER A 119 25.54 -18.19 -28.52
N GLU A 120 25.66 -17.08 -27.80
CA GLU A 120 25.04 -15.84 -28.22
C GLU A 120 25.76 -14.58 -27.75
N ALA A 121 25.60 -13.50 -28.50
CA ALA A 121 26.03 -12.16 -28.13
C ALA A 121 24.84 -11.19 -28.14
N LYS A 122 24.72 -10.35 -27.11
CA LYS A 122 23.79 -9.21 -27.11
C LYS A 122 24.42 -8.04 -27.84
N ILE A 123 23.85 -7.65 -28.98
CA ILE A 123 24.39 -6.60 -29.85
C ILE A 123 23.94 -5.21 -29.39
N ASP A 124 22.68 -5.09 -28.97
CA ASP A 124 22.12 -3.91 -28.33
C ASP A 124 21.35 -4.39 -27.10
N LYS A 125 21.49 -3.66 -26.00
CA LYS A 125 20.63 -3.81 -24.83
C LYS A 125 20.29 -2.42 -24.31
N THR A 126 19.01 -2.09 -24.39
CA THR A 126 18.46 -0.87 -23.80
C THR A 126 17.56 -1.26 -22.64
N ALA A 127 17.76 -0.63 -21.49
CA ALA A 127 17.00 -0.89 -20.27
C ALA A 127 16.20 0.33 -19.83
N PHE A 128 14.97 0.08 -19.40
CA PHE A 128 14.00 1.03 -18.88
C PHE A 128 13.69 0.64 -17.43
N ASP A 129 14.19 1.42 -16.48
CA ASP A 129 14.02 1.18 -15.04
C ASP A 129 12.75 1.88 -14.55
N GLN A 130 11.79 1.11 -14.05
CA GLN A 130 10.59 1.62 -13.39
C GLN A 130 10.69 1.41 -11.88
N SER A 131 10.89 2.51 -11.16
CA SER A 131 10.61 2.52 -9.72
C SER A 131 9.11 2.37 -9.50
N THR A 132 8.70 1.40 -8.69
CA THR A 132 7.29 1.17 -8.37
C THR A 132 6.96 1.69 -6.96
N SER A 133 5.67 1.81 -6.64
CA SER A 133 5.18 1.94 -5.26
C SER A 133 4.96 0.59 -4.57
N LEU A 134 5.43 -0.50 -5.19
CA LEU A 134 5.35 -1.87 -4.71
C LEU A 134 6.64 -2.24 -3.96
N ILE A 135 6.67 -3.44 -3.37
CA ILE A 135 7.88 -3.95 -2.68
C ILE A 135 9.06 -4.12 -3.64
N TYR A 136 8.82 -4.55 -4.88
CA TYR A 136 9.82 -4.75 -5.92
C TYR A 136 9.63 -3.79 -7.11
N ASP A 137 10.73 -3.45 -7.74
CA ASP A 137 10.82 -2.64 -8.95
C ASP A 137 10.84 -3.50 -10.22
N VAL A 138 10.61 -2.85 -11.35
CA VAL A 138 10.59 -3.50 -12.66
C VAL A 138 11.66 -2.89 -13.55
N ARG A 139 12.44 -3.74 -14.21
CA ARG A 139 13.29 -3.34 -15.34
C ARG A 139 12.78 -4.01 -16.59
N VAL A 140 12.36 -3.23 -17.58
CA VAL A 140 12.09 -3.74 -18.93
C VAL A 140 13.34 -3.54 -19.78
N SER A 141 13.80 -4.58 -20.47
CA SER A 141 14.91 -4.48 -21.41
C SER A 141 14.48 -4.92 -22.80
N THR A 142 15.00 -4.22 -23.80
CA THR A 142 14.86 -4.58 -25.21
C THR A 142 16.25 -4.88 -25.75
N SER A 143 16.43 -6.03 -26.39
CA SER A 143 17.72 -6.45 -26.94
C SER A 143 17.61 -7.15 -28.29
N ILE A 144 18.74 -7.23 -29.00
CA ILE A 144 18.94 -8.14 -30.13
C ILE A 144 19.99 -9.18 -29.72
N GLU A 145 19.59 -10.44 -29.63
CA GLU A 145 20.46 -11.60 -29.43
C GLU A 145 20.88 -12.17 -30.79
N ARG A 146 22.19 -12.24 -31.04
CA ARG A 146 22.75 -12.92 -32.22
C ARG A 146 23.28 -14.29 -31.82
N GLN A 147 22.79 -15.32 -32.48
CA GLN A 147 23.32 -16.69 -32.37
C GLN A 147 24.69 -16.78 -33.03
N LEU A 148 25.68 -17.34 -32.33
CA LEU A 148 27.08 -17.42 -32.78
C LEU A 148 27.48 -18.83 -33.30
N GLY A 149 26.50 -19.74 -33.44
CA GLY A 149 26.76 -21.16 -33.75
C GLY A 149 27.28 -21.94 -32.54
N GLN A 150 27.73 -23.19 -32.71
CA GLN A 150 28.35 -23.97 -31.63
C GLN A 150 29.80 -23.53 -31.43
N LEU A 151 30.05 -22.69 -30.43
CA LEU A 151 31.40 -22.36 -30.00
C LEU A 151 31.94 -23.46 -29.06
N PRO A 152 33.23 -23.83 -29.15
CA PRO A 152 33.84 -24.75 -28.21
C PRO A 152 33.85 -24.14 -26.80
N LEU A 153 33.51 -24.94 -25.79
CA LEU A 153 33.51 -24.48 -24.40
C LEU A 153 34.95 -24.32 -23.90
N VAL A 154 35.35 -23.07 -23.62
CA VAL A 154 36.65 -22.75 -23.00
C VAL A 154 36.37 -22.16 -21.61
N PRO A 155 36.93 -22.70 -20.53
CA PRO A 155 36.66 -22.17 -19.19
C PRO A 155 37.02 -20.68 -19.12
N PRO A 156 36.09 -19.79 -18.72
CA PRO A 156 36.36 -18.37 -18.63
C PRO A 156 37.41 -18.10 -17.53
N PRO A 157 38.22 -17.04 -17.68
CA PRO A 157 39.37 -16.78 -16.80
C PRO A 157 39.00 -16.36 -15.36
N GLU A 158 37.74 -15.95 -15.11
CA GLU A 158 37.28 -15.46 -13.81
C GLU A 158 36.31 -16.44 -13.11
N SER A 159 36.41 -16.55 -11.79
CA SER A 159 35.57 -17.42 -10.97
C SER A 159 34.09 -17.02 -10.92
N SER A 160 33.73 -15.76 -11.22
CA SER A 160 32.35 -15.26 -11.27
C SER A 160 31.66 -15.48 -12.63
N SER A 161 32.35 -16.06 -13.61
CA SER A 161 31.87 -16.17 -14.99
C SER A 161 31.00 -17.38 -15.26
N GLN A 162 30.69 -18.21 -14.26
CA GLN A 162 29.82 -19.37 -14.41
C GLN A 162 28.59 -19.24 -13.51
N ARG A 163 27.41 -19.43 -14.10
CA ARG A 163 26.10 -19.33 -13.46
C ARG A 163 25.27 -20.56 -13.78
N THR A 164 25.06 -21.45 -12.81
CA THR A 164 24.13 -22.57 -12.96
C THR A 164 22.72 -22.08 -12.64
N LYS A 165 21.78 -22.40 -13.52
CA LYS A 165 20.40 -21.92 -13.52
C LYS A 165 19.45 -23.10 -13.40
N PHE A 166 18.64 -23.08 -12.36
CA PHE A 166 17.51 -23.99 -12.16
C PHE A 166 16.24 -23.19 -12.43
N ARG A 167 15.58 -23.46 -13.55
CA ARG A 167 14.48 -22.64 -14.06
C ARG A 167 13.17 -23.42 -14.04
N HIS A 168 12.12 -22.78 -13.54
CA HIS A 168 10.72 -23.18 -13.72
C HIS A 168 10.02 -22.17 -14.62
N THR A 169 9.61 -22.62 -15.81
CA THR A 169 8.94 -21.78 -16.82
C THR A 169 7.44 -22.01 -16.79
N PHE A 170 6.67 -20.95 -16.58
CA PHE A 170 5.21 -20.94 -16.65
C PHE A 170 4.75 -20.23 -17.92
N ILE A 171 3.74 -20.78 -18.60
CA ILE A 171 3.13 -20.20 -19.80
C ILE A 171 1.62 -20.27 -19.62
N ASP A 172 0.93 -19.17 -19.92
CA ASP A 172 -0.53 -19.17 -20.01
C ASP A 172 -0.95 -19.93 -21.27
N VAL A 173 -1.56 -21.10 -21.09
CA VAL A 173 -1.95 -21.98 -22.20
C VAL A 173 -3.06 -21.34 -23.05
N ASP A 174 -3.91 -20.52 -22.45
CA ASP A 174 -5.01 -19.86 -23.15
C ASP A 174 -4.53 -18.60 -23.92
N ASN A 175 -3.45 -17.97 -23.47
CA ASN A 175 -2.89 -16.78 -24.11
C ASN A 175 -1.35 -16.71 -24.00
N PRO A 176 -0.61 -17.52 -24.80
CA PRO A 176 0.83 -17.72 -24.65
C PRO A 176 1.66 -16.58 -25.28
N GLN A 177 1.42 -15.33 -24.86
CA GLN A 177 2.13 -14.15 -25.38
C GLN A 177 3.53 -13.98 -24.79
N TRP A 178 3.72 -14.45 -23.55
CA TRP A 178 4.98 -14.41 -22.84
C TRP A 178 5.11 -15.62 -21.93
N LYS A 179 6.35 -15.91 -21.54
CA LYS A 179 6.67 -16.89 -20.48
C LYS A 179 7.08 -16.17 -19.20
N ILE A 180 6.93 -16.85 -18.07
CA ILE A 180 7.38 -16.40 -16.75
C ILE A 180 8.42 -17.42 -16.27
N ASP A 181 9.67 -16.99 -16.18
CA ASP A 181 10.80 -17.81 -15.74
C ASP A 181 11.14 -17.50 -14.29
N MET A 182 10.94 -18.48 -13.42
CA MET A 182 11.43 -18.45 -12.05
C MET A 182 12.76 -19.19 -11.98
N THR A 183 13.87 -18.46 -11.79
CA THR A 183 15.21 -19.04 -11.90
C THR A 183 15.99 -18.90 -10.59
N LEU A 184 16.37 -20.01 -9.98
CA LEU A 184 17.45 -20.03 -8.98
C LEU A 184 18.78 -20.01 -9.74
N VAL A 185 19.57 -18.97 -9.53
CA VAL A 185 20.91 -18.85 -10.08
C VAL A 185 21.92 -19.07 -8.97
N ARG A 186 22.81 -20.04 -9.17
CA ARG A 186 23.97 -20.29 -8.30
C ARG A 186 25.25 -19.97 -9.05
N THR A 187 26.07 -19.09 -8.49
CA THR A 187 27.41 -18.80 -9.01
C THR A 187 28.41 -19.83 -8.48
N ASN A 188 29.58 -19.93 -9.11
CA ASN A 188 30.67 -20.77 -8.59
C ASN A 188 31.23 -20.28 -7.24
N THR A 189 30.95 -19.03 -6.85
CA THR A 189 31.29 -18.49 -5.52
C THR A 189 30.30 -18.95 -4.43
N GLY A 190 29.24 -19.66 -4.81
CA GLY A 190 28.19 -20.12 -3.90
C GLY A 190 27.09 -19.09 -3.64
N GLU A 191 27.11 -17.95 -4.32
CA GLU A 191 26.04 -16.95 -4.20
C GLU A 191 24.79 -17.42 -4.92
N GLU A 192 23.65 -17.29 -4.25
CA GLU A 192 22.35 -17.63 -4.80
C GLU A 192 21.51 -16.38 -5.05
N THR A 193 20.90 -16.32 -6.23
CA THR A 193 19.95 -15.26 -6.60
C THR A 193 18.67 -15.90 -7.12
N TYR A 194 17.52 -15.44 -6.62
CA TYR A 194 16.20 -15.95 -6.98
C TYR A 194 15.55 -14.98 -7.97
N GLU A 195 15.83 -15.17 -9.25
CA GLU A 195 15.40 -14.31 -10.35
C GLU A 195 13.95 -14.64 -10.79
N VAL A 196 13.21 -13.60 -11.18
CA VAL A 196 11.89 -13.71 -11.82
C VAL A 196 11.92 -12.84 -13.07
N GLU A 197 11.77 -13.49 -14.22
CA GLU A 197 11.87 -12.88 -15.55
C GLU A 197 10.58 -13.17 -16.34
N LEU A 198 10.07 -12.18 -17.06
CA LEU A 198 9.03 -12.36 -18.05
C LEU A 198 9.63 -12.05 -19.41
N GLU A 199 9.30 -12.85 -20.42
CA GLU A 199 9.84 -12.66 -21.77
C GLU A 199 8.72 -12.84 -22.79
N ILE A 200 8.52 -11.82 -23.64
CA ILE A 200 7.55 -11.89 -24.74
C ILE A 200 8.12 -12.82 -25.82
N PHE A 201 7.31 -13.77 -26.29
CA PHE A 201 7.72 -14.59 -27.43
C PHE A 201 7.90 -13.73 -28.67
N ASN A 202 9.04 -13.90 -29.35
CA ASN A 202 9.42 -13.10 -30.52
C ASN A 202 8.33 -13.08 -31.61
N THR A 203 7.62 -14.19 -31.83
CA THR A 203 6.50 -14.29 -32.78
C THR A 203 5.41 -13.27 -32.52
N TYR A 204 5.07 -12.99 -31.26
CA TYR A 204 4.05 -12.00 -30.89
C TYR A 204 4.57 -10.56 -31.02
N ILE A 205 5.87 -10.34 -30.83
CA ILE A 205 6.48 -9.02 -31.08
C ILE A 205 6.36 -8.69 -32.57
N ILE A 206 6.74 -9.63 -33.44
CA ILE A 206 6.65 -9.47 -34.90
C ILE A 206 5.19 -9.28 -35.33
N ASP A 207 4.28 -10.14 -34.88
CA ASP A 207 2.84 -10.04 -35.20
C ASP A 207 2.25 -8.68 -34.79
N ALA A 208 2.64 -8.16 -33.61
CA ALA A 208 2.16 -6.88 -33.13
C ALA A 208 2.75 -5.68 -33.87
N LEU A 209 3.97 -5.80 -34.39
CA LEU A 209 4.58 -4.80 -35.27
C LEU A 209 3.86 -4.75 -36.63
N GLU A 210 3.58 -5.92 -37.22
CA GLU A 210 2.89 -6.05 -38.50
C GLU A 210 1.43 -5.56 -38.43
N LYS A 211 0.73 -5.89 -37.34
CA LYS A 211 -0.67 -5.47 -37.11
C LYS A 211 -0.82 -4.09 -36.48
N ASN A 212 0.28 -3.39 -36.21
CA ASN A 212 0.32 -2.11 -35.50
C ASN A 212 -0.40 -2.15 -34.12
N THR A 213 -0.29 -3.25 -33.39
CA THR A 213 -0.87 -3.47 -32.05
C THR A 213 0.17 -3.49 -30.93
N LEU A 214 1.43 -3.12 -31.23
CA LEU A 214 2.56 -3.18 -30.29
C LEU A 214 2.29 -2.47 -28.94
N HIS A 215 1.67 -1.29 -28.97
CA HIS A 215 1.35 -0.55 -27.73
C HIS A 215 0.45 -1.34 -26.78
N ASN A 216 -0.56 -2.02 -27.32
CA ASN A 216 -1.46 -2.87 -26.54
C ASN A 216 -0.72 -4.09 -25.96
N LEU A 217 0.15 -4.74 -26.74
CA LEU A 217 0.96 -5.86 -26.28
C LEU A 217 1.87 -5.45 -25.12
N ILE A 218 2.63 -4.37 -25.27
CA ILE A 218 3.55 -3.88 -24.23
C ILE A 218 2.80 -3.40 -22.98
N SER A 219 1.64 -2.76 -23.15
CA SER A 219 0.81 -2.34 -22.02
C SER A 219 0.30 -3.55 -21.22
N LYS A 220 -0.19 -4.60 -21.90
CA LYS A 220 -0.59 -5.87 -21.26
C LYS A 220 0.58 -6.54 -20.54
N PHE A 221 1.75 -6.57 -21.17
CA PHE A 221 2.97 -7.16 -20.60
C PHE A 221 3.44 -6.45 -19.32
N ILE A 222 3.46 -5.11 -19.32
CA ILE A 222 3.81 -4.31 -18.14
C ILE A 222 2.78 -4.53 -17.02
N ASN A 223 1.49 -4.58 -17.37
CA ASN A 223 0.43 -4.84 -16.40
C ASN A 223 0.58 -6.24 -15.77
N GLU A 224 0.89 -7.27 -16.56
CA GLU A 224 1.11 -8.60 -16.00
C GLU A 224 2.36 -8.65 -15.10
N THR A 225 3.42 -7.93 -15.45
CA THR A 225 4.61 -7.80 -14.59
C THR A 225 4.23 -7.20 -13.22
N LYS A 226 3.40 -6.16 -13.20
CA LYS A 226 2.89 -5.57 -11.95
C LYS A 226 1.97 -6.55 -11.20
N ASN A 227 1.10 -7.28 -11.90
CA ASN A 227 0.22 -8.29 -11.31
C ASN A 227 1.04 -9.35 -10.55
N ILE A 228 2.14 -9.84 -11.13
CA ILE A 228 3.03 -10.80 -10.49
C ILE A 228 3.59 -10.27 -9.18
N ILE A 229 4.04 -9.01 -9.14
CA ILE A 229 4.51 -8.37 -7.89
C ILE A 229 3.37 -8.30 -6.87
N THR A 230 2.16 -7.95 -7.29
CA THR A 230 1.00 -7.91 -6.37
C THR A 230 0.61 -9.28 -5.80
N MET A 231 0.92 -10.38 -6.49
CA MET A 231 0.67 -11.73 -5.95
C MET A 231 1.48 -11.99 -4.67
N ILE A 232 2.64 -11.35 -4.50
CA ILE A 232 3.51 -11.51 -3.34
C ILE A 232 3.53 -10.29 -2.41
N GLN A 233 2.76 -9.26 -2.74
CA GLN A 233 2.54 -8.10 -1.88
C GLN A 233 1.07 -8.03 -1.40
N PRO A 234 0.65 -8.89 -0.47
CA PRO A 234 -0.71 -8.85 0.06
C PRO A 234 -0.97 -7.52 0.77
N GLY A 235 -2.15 -6.92 0.53
CA GLY A 235 -2.68 -5.82 1.35
C GLY A 235 -2.61 -4.41 0.79
N ARG A 236 -1.98 -4.16 -0.38
CA ARG A 236 -2.10 -2.86 -1.06
C ARG A 236 -3.20 -2.86 -2.10
N LEU A 237 -4.18 -1.96 -1.95
CA LEU A 237 -5.08 -1.64 -3.05
C LEU A 237 -4.27 -1.14 -4.24
N SER A 238 -4.54 -1.72 -5.42
CA SER A 238 -3.97 -1.29 -6.69
C SER A 238 -4.98 -1.45 -7.82
N PHE A 239 -4.75 -0.68 -8.88
CA PHE A 239 -5.61 -0.62 -10.07
C PHE A 239 -4.80 -0.89 -11.35
N PRO A 240 -4.20 -2.09 -11.49
CA PRO A 240 -3.33 -2.41 -12.64
C PRO A 240 -4.10 -2.49 -13.97
N ASP A 241 -5.40 -2.74 -13.90
CA ASP A 241 -6.36 -2.71 -15.00
C ASP A 241 -6.67 -1.30 -15.52
N ILE A 242 -6.42 -0.26 -14.72
CA ILE A 242 -6.54 1.12 -15.15
C ILE A 242 -5.16 1.60 -15.62
N GLN A 243 -5.03 1.84 -16.92
CA GLN A 243 -3.81 2.40 -17.50
C GLN A 243 -3.68 3.87 -17.10
N MET A 244 -2.67 4.15 -16.29
CA MET A 244 -2.33 5.48 -15.80
C MET A 244 -0.87 5.80 -16.15
N THR A 245 -0.67 6.88 -16.91
CA THR A 245 0.65 7.36 -17.29
C THR A 245 0.97 8.63 -16.54
N LYS A 246 1.98 8.59 -15.68
CA LYS A 246 2.44 9.77 -14.93
C LYS A 246 2.94 10.83 -15.91
N LEU A 247 2.49 12.07 -15.73
CA LEU A 247 3.00 13.20 -16.50
C LEU A 247 4.35 13.65 -15.95
N GLU A 248 5.32 13.80 -16.85
CA GLU A 248 6.67 14.24 -16.50
C GLU A 248 7.04 15.62 -17.03
N ASP A 249 6.33 16.18 -18.04
CA ASP A 249 6.58 17.54 -18.54
C ASP A 249 6.22 18.59 -17.47
N PRO A 250 7.22 19.25 -16.84
CA PRO A 250 6.97 20.16 -15.73
C PRO A 250 6.11 21.36 -16.13
N ARG A 251 6.26 21.86 -17.37
CA ARG A 251 5.52 23.04 -17.84
C ARG A 251 4.03 22.74 -17.98
N PHE A 252 3.72 21.57 -18.53
CA PHE A 252 2.33 21.14 -18.68
C PHE A 252 1.71 20.78 -17.32
N VAL A 253 2.47 20.10 -16.44
CA VAL A 253 2.04 19.83 -15.07
C VAL A 253 1.74 21.13 -14.32
N ASP A 254 2.55 22.18 -14.47
CA ASP A 254 2.30 23.47 -13.84
C ASP A 254 1.02 24.13 -14.36
N VAL A 255 0.70 24.01 -15.65
CA VAL A 255 -0.59 24.49 -16.22
C VAL A 255 -1.76 23.77 -15.55
N LEU A 256 -1.68 22.44 -15.39
CA LEU A 256 -2.73 21.66 -14.74
C LEU A 256 -2.86 22.02 -13.25
N LYS A 257 -1.74 22.22 -12.55
CA LYS A 257 -1.75 22.71 -11.15
C LYS A 257 -2.47 24.04 -11.03
N GLN A 258 -2.18 25.00 -11.91
CA GLN A 258 -2.86 26.30 -11.90
C GLN A 258 -4.37 26.17 -12.17
N LYS A 259 -4.78 25.25 -13.05
CA LYS A 259 -6.20 24.96 -13.27
C LYS A 259 -6.87 24.42 -12.01
N VAL A 260 -6.28 23.42 -11.34
CA VAL A 260 -6.81 22.85 -10.09
C VAL A 260 -6.91 23.92 -9.00
N LEU A 261 -5.83 24.66 -8.77
CA LEU A 261 -5.79 25.74 -7.76
C LEU A 261 -6.80 26.84 -8.07
N GLY A 262 -7.05 27.12 -9.35
CA GLY A 262 -8.05 28.10 -9.77
C GLY A 262 -9.51 27.70 -9.50
N TYR A 263 -9.80 26.41 -9.38
CA TYR A 263 -11.15 25.90 -9.09
C TYR A 263 -11.44 25.71 -7.60
N ILE A 264 -10.41 25.68 -6.75
CA ILE A 264 -10.55 25.50 -5.31
C ILE A 264 -10.45 26.86 -4.60
N PRO A 265 -11.43 27.24 -3.77
CA PRO A 265 -11.41 28.50 -3.04
C PRO A 265 -10.29 28.54 -2.00
N ASP A 266 -9.84 29.76 -1.67
CA ASP A 266 -8.85 30.04 -0.61
C ASP A 266 -7.54 29.26 -0.72
N CYS A 267 -7.13 28.87 -1.93
CA CYS A 267 -5.82 28.26 -2.16
C CYS A 267 -4.70 29.25 -1.84
N ASN A 268 -3.72 28.80 -1.07
CA ASN A 268 -2.58 29.64 -0.70
C ASN A 268 -1.61 29.74 -1.88
N PRO A 269 -1.31 30.95 -2.40
CA PRO A 269 -0.44 31.13 -3.58
C PRO A 269 1.01 30.70 -3.33
N ASN A 270 1.42 30.53 -2.06
CA ASN A 270 2.75 30.04 -1.70
C ASN A 270 2.83 28.50 -1.61
N ARG A 271 1.69 27.80 -1.66
CA ARG A 271 1.60 26.33 -1.53
C ARG A 271 1.19 25.66 -2.85
N THR A 272 1.73 26.15 -3.96
CA THR A 272 1.39 25.69 -5.33
C THR A 272 1.92 24.30 -5.67
N ARG A 273 2.81 23.75 -4.84
CA ARG A 273 3.35 22.39 -4.99
C ARG A 273 2.68 21.37 -4.08
N GLU A 274 1.77 21.81 -3.23
CA GLU A 274 1.06 20.95 -2.29
C GLU A 274 -0.32 20.61 -2.83
N PHE A 275 -0.76 19.38 -2.58
CA PHE A 275 -2.10 18.94 -2.96
C PHE A 275 -3.16 19.81 -2.24
N PRO A 276 -4.04 20.51 -2.97
CA PRO A 276 -4.96 21.48 -2.39
C PRO A 276 -6.25 20.88 -1.83
N GLY A 277 -6.50 19.58 -2.01
CA GLY A 277 -7.73 18.96 -1.54
C GLY A 277 -7.90 19.01 -0.02
N ALA A 278 -9.15 19.15 0.44
CA ALA A 278 -9.53 19.20 1.84
C ALA A 278 -9.06 17.94 2.58
N MET A 279 -8.38 18.12 3.71
CA MET A 279 -7.80 17.06 4.53
C MET A 279 -8.54 17.02 5.88
N PRO A 280 -9.23 15.91 6.21
CA PRO A 280 -9.93 15.79 7.48
C PRO A 280 -8.97 15.69 8.65
N ILE A 281 -9.32 16.32 9.77
CA ILE A 281 -8.66 16.16 11.07
C ILE A 281 -9.35 15.07 11.90
N ASN A 282 -8.67 14.56 12.93
CA ASN A 282 -9.24 13.52 13.80
C ASN A 282 -10.46 14.08 14.54
N PHE A 283 -11.57 13.33 14.51
CA PHE A 283 -12.72 13.59 15.35
C PHE A 283 -12.38 13.22 16.79
N GLY A 284 -12.93 13.98 17.74
CA GLY A 284 -12.59 13.86 19.15
C GLY A 284 -13.66 14.47 20.04
N LYS A 285 -13.63 14.20 21.34
CA LYS A 285 -14.70 14.55 22.29
C LYS A 285 -14.97 16.05 22.34
N LYS A 286 -13.92 16.86 22.21
CA LYS A 286 -14.00 18.32 22.12
C LYS A 286 -14.88 18.83 20.97
N HIS A 287 -15.12 18.00 19.95
CA HIS A 287 -15.89 18.37 18.76
C HIS A 287 -17.38 18.04 18.88
N PHE A 288 -17.83 17.27 19.87
CA PHE A 288 -19.25 16.96 20.05
C PHE A 288 -20.15 18.21 20.12
N PRO A 289 -19.81 19.28 20.87
CA PRO A 289 -20.63 20.49 20.91
C PRO A 289 -20.84 21.12 19.53
N THR A 290 -19.79 21.14 18.69
CA THR A 290 -19.87 21.62 17.31
C THR A 290 -20.77 20.73 16.47
N ILE A 291 -20.59 19.42 16.52
CA ILE A 291 -21.44 18.48 15.76
C ILE A 291 -22.89 18.55 16.23
N GLN A 292 -23.17 18.74 17.51
CA GLN A 292 -24.54 18.84 18.03
C GLN A 292 -25.23 20.12 17.53
N ARG A 293 -24.51 21.25 17.52
CA ARG A 293 -25.04 22.55 17.08
C ARG A 293 -25.18 22.66 15.56
N ASP A 294 -24.16 22.26 14.81
CA ASP A 294 -24.03 22.63 13.40
C ASP A 294 -24.58 21.55 12.45
N MET A 295 -24.86 21.93 11.20
CA MET A 295 -25.34 20.99 10.18
C MET A 295 -24.18 20.19 9.59
N TYR A 296 -24.24 18.87 9.80
CA TYR A 296 -23.25 17.92 9.31
C TYR A 296 -23.89 16.78 8.55
N TYR A 297 -23.20 16.37 7.50
CA TYR A 297 -23.43 15.14 6.78
C TYR A 297 -22.39 14.09 7.18
N VAL A 298 -22.77 12.83 7.13
CA VAL A 298 -21.95 11.69 7.52
C VAL A 298 -21.96 10.67 6.39
N SER A 299 -20.81 10.09 6.12
CA SER A 299 -20.65 8.97 5.20
C SER A 299 -19.65 7.96 5.78
N GLU A 300 -19.68 6.72 5.30
CA GLU A 300 -18.65 5.76 5.61
C GLU A 300 -17.28 6.27 5.14
N LYS A 301 -16.24 6.07 5.95
CA LYS A 301 -14.87 6.35 5.53
C LYS A 301 -14.40 5.16 4.70
N THR A 302 -14.33 5.38 3.40
CA THR A 302 -13.92 4.38 2.42
C THR A 302 -12.43 4.06 2.61
N ASP A 303 -12.07 2.80 2.35
CA ASP A 303 -10.68 2.36 2.29
C ASP A 303 -10.24 2.17 0.83
N GLY A 304 -9.90 3.28 0.19
CA GLY A 304 -9.50 3.37 -1.21
C GLY A 304 -8.39 4.39 -1.44
N ILE A 305 -8.07 4.61 -2.72
CA ILE A 305 -7.04 5.57 -3.13
C ILE A 305 -7.73 6.87 -3.56
N ARG A 306 -7.50 7.94 -2.81
CA ARG A 306 -8.03 9.27 -3.16
C ARG A 306 -7.38 9.77 -4.45
N TYR A 307 -8.22 10.14 -5.41
CA TYR A 307 -7.82 10.87 -6.61
C TYR A 307 -8.79 12.02 -6.83
N MET A 308 -8.29 13.19 -7.20
CA MET A 308 -9.13 14.15 -7.92
C MET A 308 -9.12 13.80 -9.41
N ILE A 309 -10.23 14.07 -10.10
CA ILE A 309 -10.33 13.97 -11.56
C ILE A 309 -10.47 15.37 -12.13
N LEU A 310 -9.54 15.76 -13.00
CA LEU A 310 -9.61 16.96 -13.82
C LEU A 310 -9.80 16.57 -15.28
N ILE A 311 -10.78 17.17 -15.95
CA ILE A 311 -10.92 17.06 -17.41
C ILE A 311 -10.51 18.39 -18.02
N TYR A 312 -9.55 18.34 -18.93
CA TYR A 312 -9.02 19.53 -19.57
C TYR A 312 -8.59 19.22 -21.01
N LYS A 313 -9.14 19.98 -21.97
CA LYS A 313 -8.88 19.83 -23.41
C LYS A 313 -9.17 18.41 -23.92
N GLY A 314 -10.31 17.84 -23.52
CA GLY A 314 -10.77 16.52 -23.90
C GLY A 314 -10.02 15.35 -23.25
N VAL A 315 -9.15 15.62 -22.27
CA VAL A 315 -8.33 14.60 -21.62
C VAL A 315 -8.60 14.56 -20.12
N MET A 316 -8.74 13.35 -19.58
CA MET A 316 -8.88 13.10 -18.15
C MET A 316 -7.53 12.90 -17.46
N TYR A 317 -7.33 13.63 -16.37
CA TYR A 317 -6.18 13.53 -15.49
C TYR A 317 -6.63 13.14 -14.08
N MET A 318 -6.06 12.06 -13.54
CA MET A 318 -6.14 11.74 -12.12
C MET A 318 -5.01 12.41 -11.36
N ILE A 319 -5.32 12.90 -10.17
CA ILE A 319 -4.41 13.67 -9.34
C ILE A 319 -4.34 13.01 -7.97
N ASP A 320 -3.15 12.57 -7.56
CA ASP A 320 -2.98 11.88 -6.28
C ASP A 320 -2.69 12.84 -5.11
N ARG A 321 -2.55 12.28 -3.90
CA ARG A 321 -2.21 13.06 -2.69
C ARG A 321 -0.81 13.68 -2.70
N LYS A 322 0.09 13.24 -3.59
CA LYS A 322 1.42 13.84 -3.79
C LYS A 322 1.37 15.01 -4.77
N PHE A 323 0.18 15.32 -5.30
CA PHE A 323 -0.07 16.29 -6.34
C PHE A 323 0.65 15.94 -7.67
N ASP A 324 0.82 14.64 -7.90
CA ASP A 324 1.26 14.08 -9.16
C ASP A 324 0.04 13.88 -10.08
N PHE A 325 0.24 14.10 -11.38
CA PHE A 325 -0.80 14.01 -12.40
C PHE A 325 -0.59 12.77 -13.26
N PHE A 326 -1.68 12.06 -13.54
CA PHE A 326 -1.69 10.84 -14.33
C PHE A 326 -2.72 10.97 -15.43
N LYS A 327 -2.30 10.85 -16.69
CA LYS A 327 -3.20 10.71 -17.82
C LYS A 327 -3.83 9.31 -17.78
N ILE A 328 -5.13 9.22 -17.99
CA ILE A 328 -5.83 7.95 -18.17
C ILE A 328 -6.12 7.75 -19.66
N ASP A 329 -5.92 6.52 -20.14
CA ASP A 329 -6.24 6.13 -21.51
C ASP A 329 -7.63 5.46 -21.60
N GLY A 330 -8.25 5.48 -22.78
CA GLY A 330 -9.52 4.80 -23.04
C GLY A 330 -10.75 5.43 -22.37
N ASN A 331 -10.75 6.76 -22.17
CA ASN A 331 -11.83 7.48 -21.49
C ASN A 331 -12.46 8.60 -22.33
N ASP A 332 -12.22 8.63 -23.64
CA ASP A 332 -12.67 9.75 -24.50
C ASP A 332 -14.18 9.98 -24.39
N GLU A 333 -14.98 8.91 -24.43
CA GLU A 333 -16.43 9.00 -24.27
C GLU A 333 -16.83 9.45 -22.86
N LEU A 334 -16.09 9.04 -21.83
CA LEU A 334 -16.33 9.49 -20.46
C LEU A 334 -15.99 10.98 -20.30
N CYS A 335 -14.96 11.48 -20.99
CA CYS A 335 -14.63 12.90 -21.02
C CYS A 335 -15.75 13.73 -21.65
N LYS A 336 -16.39 13.23 -22.72
CA LYS A 336 -17.52 13.92 -23.35
C LYS A 336 -18.71 14.06 -22.39
N VAL A 337 -19.01 13.00 -21.63
CA VAL A 337 -20.12 12.97 -20.65
C VAL A 337 -19.86 13.89 -19.46
N LEU A 338 -18.60 13.95 -18.99
CA LEU A 338 -18.23 14.74 -17.82
C LEU A 338 -17.88 16.20 -18.16
N HIS A 339 -17.68 16.49 -19.44
CA HIS A 339 -17.31 17.77 -20.02
C HIS A 339 -15.93 18.31 -19.60
N ASP A 340 -15.37 19.17 -20.46
CA ASP A 340 -14.13 19.89 -20.18
C ASP A 340 -14.28 20.88 -19.02
N ASP A 341 -13.15 21.22 -18.39
CA ASP A 341 -13.07 22.14 -17.25
C ASP A 341 -13.93 21.68 -16.06
N THR A 342 -13.96 20.37 -15.83
CA THR A 342 -14.61 19.71 -14.69
C THR A 342 -13.57 19.21 -13.69
N LEU A 343 -13.76 19.50 -12.40
CA LEU A 343 -12.91 19.05 -11.30
C LEU A 343 -13.75 18.35 -10.23
N LEU A 344 -13.48 17.07 -10.03
CA LEU A 344 -14.14 16.18 -9.06
C LEU A 344 -13.15 15.75 -7.99
N ASP A 345 -13.60 15.61 -6.74
CA ASP A 345 -12.84 15.01 -5.65
C ASP A 345 -13.50 13.70 -5.24
N GLY A 346 -12.69 12.65 -5.09
CA GLY A 346 -13.21 11.30 -5.00
C GLY A 346 -12.19 10.26 -4.60
N GLU A 347 -12.66 9.03 -4.53
CA GLU A 347 -11.89 7.88 -4.07
C GLU A 347 -12.09 6.70 -5.01
N MET A 348 -10.98 6.14 -5.49
CA MET A 348 -10.98 4.92 -6.28
C MET A 348 -10.99 3.71 -5.35
N ILE A 349 -11.96 2.84 -5.54
CA ILE A 349 -12.09 1.56 -4.83
C ILE A 349 -12.19 0.40 -5.80
N ARG A 350 -11.95 -0.81 -5.29
CA ARG A 350 -12.29 -2.04 -5.98
C ARG A 350 -13.47 -2.70 -5.28
N HIS A 351 -14.52 -2.97 -6.04
CA HIS A 351 -15.68 -3.69 -5.51
C HIS A 351 -15.25 -5.10 -5.07
N LEU A 352 -15.60 -5.52 -3.85
CA LEU A 352 -15.06 -6.76 -3.29
C LEU A 352 -15.59 -8.02 -3.98
N GLU A 353 -16.79 -7.96 -4.55
CA GLU A 353 -17.41 -9.10 -5.24
C GLU A 353 -17.08 -9.11 -6.74
N SER A 354 -17.64 -8.17 -7.52
CA SER A 354 -17.38 -8.04 -8.97
C SER A 354 -15.93 -7.73 -9.36
N LYS A 355 -15.09 -7.27 -8.43
CA LYS A 355 -13.71 -6.79 -8.68
C LYS A 355 -13.59 -5.60 -9.62
N GLU A 356 -14.70 -5.02 -10.05
CA GLU A 356 -14.71 -3.83 -10.90
C GLU A 356 -14.16 -2.60 -10.16
N PRO A 357 -13.36 -1.76 -10.82
CA PRO A 357 -12.95 -0.48 -10.27
C PRO A 357 -14.11 0.52 -10.27
N MET A 358 -14.27 1.24 -9.15
CA MET A 358 -15.31 2.26 -8.99
C MET A 358 -14.69 3.54 -8.43
N TYR A 359 -15.06 4.67 -9.03
CA TYR A 359 -14.68 5.99 -8.54
C TYR A 359 -15.86 6.64 -7.81
N PHE A 360 -15.71 6.81 -6.50
CA PHE A 360 -16.70 7.43 -5.63
C PHE A 360 -16.46 8.93 -5.59
N ILE A 361 -17.33 9.69 -6.25
CA ILE A 361 -17.32 11.15 -6.21
C ILE A 361 -17.91 11.57 -4.87
N PHE A 362 -17.12 12.27 -4.06
CA PHE A 362 -17.58 12.79 -2.76
C PHE A 362 -17.61 14.31 -2.69
N ASP A 363 -16.97 15.02 -3.63
CA ASP A 363 -17.13 16.46 -3.80
C ASP A 363 -16.99 16.89 -5.28
N ILE A 364 -17.49 18.08 -5.62
CA ILE A 364 -17.37 18.70 -6.95
C ILE A 364 -16.96 20.15 -6.80
N LEU A 365 -15.90 20.54 -7.50
CA LEU A 365 -15.27 21.85 -7.37
C LEU A 365 -15.49 22.72 -8.60
N ALA A 366 -15.56 22.09 -9.78
CA ALA A 366 -15.93 22.75 -11.02
C ALA A 366 -16.64 21.80 -11.99
N ARG A 367 -17.49 22.34 -12.85
CA ARG A 367 -18.05 21.67 -14.03
C ARG A 367 -18.23 22.70 -15.13
N GLU A 368 -17.75 22.41 -16.34
CA GLU A 368 -17.87 23.31 -17.50
C GLU A 368 -17.40 24.74 -17.15
N ASN A 369 -16.25 24.83 -16.48
CA ASN A 369 -15.62 26.08 -16.02
C ASN A 369 -16.45 26.87 -14.96
N THR A 370 -17.61 26.37 -14.53
CA THR A 370 -18.38 26.93 -13.42
C THR A 370 -17.84 26.40 -12.10
N LYS A 371 -17.49 27.29 -11.18
CA LYS A 371 -16.95 26.94 -9.85
C LYS A 371 -18.06 26.67 -8.84
N PHE A 372 -17.93 25.58 -8.08
CA PHE A 372 -18.85 25.18 -7.04
C PHE A 372 -18.24 25.20 -5.63
N GLY A 373 -16.92 25.40 -5.51
CA GLY A 373 -16.23 25.35 -4.20
C GLY A 373 -16.80 26.29 -3.14
N ASP A 374 -17.27 27.49 -3.53
CA ASP A 374 -17.87 28.49 -2.62
C ASP A 374 -19.31 28.14 -2.18
N LYS A 375 -19.94 27.15 -2.80
CA LYS A 375 -21.30 26.71 -2.49
C LYS A 375 -21.32 25.84 -1.23
N LEU A 376 -22.47 25.78 -0.55
CA LEU A 376 -22.66 24.84 0.56
C LEU A 376 -22.54 23.40 0.07
N PHE A 377 -22.07 22.49 0.93
CA PHE A 377 -21.89 21.08 0.58
C PHE A 377 -23.17 20.44 0.02
N GLN A 378 -24.34 20.76 0.57
CA GLN A 378 -25.62 20.27 0.06
C GLN A 378 -25.85 20.62 -1.43
N GLU A 379 -25.52 21.84 -1.84
CA GLU A 379 -25.62 22.25 -3.25
C GLU A 379 -24.61 21.48 -4.11
N ARG A 380 -23.37 21.33 -3.64
CA ARG A 380 -22.33 20.55 -4.34
C ARG A 380 -22.77 19.10 -4.54
N MET A 381 -23.39 18.46 -3.54
CA MET A 381 -23.97 17.12 -3.67
C MET A 381 -25.04 17.01 -4.76
N GLN A 382 -25.89 18.04 -4.92
CA GLN A 382 -26.88 18.05 -6.00
C GLN A 382 -26.22 18.06 -7.37
N HIS A 383 -25.11 18.78 -7.52
CA HIS A 383 -24.33 18.81 -8.75
C HIS A 383 -23.62 17.47 -9.03
N ILE A 384 -23.11 16.78 -8.01
CA ILE A 384 -22.62 15.39 -8.14
C ILE A 384 -23.75 14.47 -8.63
N GLY A 385 -24.97 14.64 -8.09
CA GLY A 385 -26.15 13.90 -8.53
C GLY A 385 -26.45 14.08 -10.01
N LYS A 386 -26.31 15.31 -10.54
CA LYS A 386 -26.46 15.60 -11.97
C LYS A 386 -25.38 14.89 -12.79
N VAL A 387 -24.10 15.03 -12.42
CA VAL A 387 -22.96 14.37 -13.11
C VAL A 387 -23.17 12.86 -13.21
N VAL A 388 -23.55 12.21 -12.11
CA VAL A 388 -23.77 10.75 -12.11
C VAL A 388 -25.08 10.38 -12.83
N GLY A 389 -26.06 11.28 -12.86
CA GLY A 389 -27.27 11.14 -13.67
C GLY A 389 -26.96 11.09 -15.16
N ASP A 390 -26.20 12.07 -15.65
CA ASP A 390 -25.75 12.18 -17.05
C ASP A 390 -24.95 10.93 -17.46
N TYR A 391 -24.01 10.50 -16.59
CA TYR A 391 -23.28 9.25 -16.78
C TYR A 391 -24.17 8.02 -16.91
N ARG A 392 -25.15 7.85 -16.02
CA ARG A 392 -26.07 6.71 -16.08
C ARG A 392 -26.95 6.73 -17.33
N GLN A 393 -27.34 7.92 -17.78
CA GLN A 393 -28.11 8.08 -19.00
C GLN A 393 -27.30 7.64 -20.22
N SER A 394 -26.05 8.09 -20.37
CA SER A 394 -25.18 7.69 -21.48
C SER A 394 -24.79 6.21 -21.46
N VAL A 395 -24.67 5.60 -20.27
CA VAL A 395 -24.51 4.14 -20.15
C VAL A 395 -25.80 3.42 -20.60
N GLY A 396 -26.96 3.88 -20.15
CA GLY A 396 -28.25 3.25 -20.45
C GLY A 396 -28.67 3.38 -21.92
N SER A 397 -28.26 4.46 -22.61
CA SER A 397 -28.49 4.66 -24.05
C SER A 397 -27.51 3.89 -24.94
N GLY A 398 -26.44 3.32 -24.37
CA GLY A 398 -25.38 2.65 -25.11
C GLY A 398 -24.40 3.60 -25.81
N GLU A 399 -24.50 4.91 -25.57
CA GLU A 399 -23.52 5.91 -26.04
C GLU A 399 -22.16 5.70 -25.39
N LEU A 400 -22.16 5.30 -24.13
CA LEU A 400 -20.95 5.01 -23.37
C LEU A 400 -20.61 3.51 -23.48
N GLY A 401 -19.52 3.21 -24.18
CA GLY A 401 -18.93 1.88 -24.22
C GLY A 401 -18.28 1.46 -22.89
N LYS A 402 -17.34 0.52 -22.95
CA LYS A 402 -16.61 0.07 -21.75
C LYS A 402 -15.75 1.23 -21.20
N THR A 403 -16.05 1.68 -19.98
CA THR A 403 -15.25 2.68 -19.27
C THR A 403 -14.15 2.02 -18.42
N PRO A 404 -13.05 2.75 -18.10
CA PRO A 404 -11.99 2.23 -17.24
C PRO A 404 -12.43 2.01 -15.79
N PHE A 405 -13.51 2.65 -15.35
CA PHE A 405 -14.12 2.50 -14.02
C PHE A 405 -15.56 2.99 -14.02
N ILE A 406 -16.32 2.58 -13.01
CA ILE A 406 -17.71 2.97 -12.80
C ILE A 406 -17.77 4.26 -11.95
N LEU A 407 -18.52 5.26 -12.38
CA LEU A 407 -18.78 6.45 -11.58
C LEU A 407 -19.95 6.26 -10.61
N ILE A 408 -19.70 6.55 -9.33
CA ILE A 408 -20.70 6.45 -8.27
C ILE A 408 -20.68 7.73 -7.42
N ALA A 409 -21.85 8.30 -7.14
CA ALA A 409 -21.98 9.36 -6.14
C ALA A 409 -21.89 8.74 -4.75
N LYS A 410 -20.99 9.25 -3.91
CA LYS A 410 -20.90 8.82 -2.51
C LYS A 410 -22.18 9.22 -1.77
N SER A 411 -22.70 8.30 -0.96
CA SER A 411 -23.92 8.56 -0.20
C SER A 411 -23.61 9.28 1.10
N PHE A 412 -24.28 10.41 1.32
CA PHE A 412 -24.18 11.20 2.53
C PHE A 412 -25.53 11.27 3.22
N PHE A 413 -25.53 11.15 4.54
CA PHE A 413 -26.72 11.21 5.38
C PHE A 413 -26.56 12.35 6.38
N GLU A 414 -27.63 13.06 6.72
CA GLU A 414 -27.59 13.97 7.87
C GLU A 414 -27.15 13.21 9.13
N LYS A 415 -26.39 13.87 10.01
CA LYS A 415 -25.85 13.27 11.25
C LYS A 415 -26.86 12.46 12.08
N LYS A 416 -28.14 12.89 12.10
CA LYS A 416 -29.25 12.22 12.80
C LYS A 416 -29.59 10.83 12.25
N HIS A 417 -29.09 10.48 11.07
CA HIS A 417 -29.33 9.20 10.39
C HIS A 417 -28.09 8.31 10.38
N ILE A 418 -27.10 8.59 11.23
CA ILE A 418 -25.86 7.82 11.35
C ILE A 418 -26.09 6.31 11.54
N SER A 419 -27.15 5.91 12.24
CA SER A 419 -27.52 4.49 12.44
C SER A 419 -27.77 3.74 11.14
N LYS A 420 -28.25 4.42 10.08
CA LYS A 420 -28.42 3.81 8.74
C LYS A 420 -27.08 3.39 8.16
N ILE A 421 -26.04 4.22 8.31
CA ILE A 421 -24.69 3.93 7.82
C ILE A 421 -24.14 2.70 8.54
N PHE A 422 -24.23 2.69 9.87
CA PHE A 422 -23.73 1.56 10.65
C PHE A 422 -24.50 0.26 10.39
N SER A 423 -25.79 0.32 10.06
CA SER A 423 -26.58 -0.87 9.68
C SER A 423 -26.09 -1.53 8.38
N SER A 424 -25.45 -0.74 7.51
CA SER A 424 -24.83 -1.21 6.26
C SER A 424 -23.38 -1.68 6.44
N ILE A 425 -22.81 -1.59 7.64
CA ILE A 425 -21.45 -2.02 7.94
C ILE A 425 -21.48 -3.34 8.72
N LYS A 426 -20.82 -4.36 8.18
CA LYS A 426 -20.68 -5.68 8.83
C LYS A 426 -19.21 -5.99 9.05
N THR A 427 -18.91 -6.68 10.15
CA THR A 427 -17.55 -7.19 10.41
C THR A 427 -17.44 -8.60 9.85
N ASN A 428 -16.44 -8.86 9.00
CA ASN A 428 -16.20 -10.19 8.45
C ASN A 428 -15.41 -11.08 9.43
N LYS A 429 -15.14 -12.34 9.04
CA LYS A 429 -14.40 -13.30 9.87
C LYS A 429 -12.98 -12.86 10.24
N ASN A 430 -12.39 -11.95 9.45
CA ASN A 430 -11.04 -11.45 9.64
C ASN A 430 -11.00 -10.15 10.47
N GLY A 431 -12.16 -9.68 10.96
CA GLY A 431 -12.27 -8.42 11.71
C GLY A 431 -12.32 -7.16 10.83
N GLU A 432 -12.38 -7.31 9.51
CA GLU A 432 -12.48 -6.17 8.58
C GLU A 432 -13.92 -5.67 8.52
N ARG A 433 -14.09 -4.36 8.38
CA ARG A 433 -15.42 -3.74 8.27
C ARG A 433 -15.75 -3.55 6.81
N ILE A 434 -16.84 -4.18 6.39
CA ILE A 434 -17.34 -4.16 5.02
C ILE A 434 -18.61 -3.34 4.99
N PHE A 435 -18.60 -2.27 4.21
CA PHE A 435 -19.80 -1.55 3.82
C PHE A 435 -20.46 -2.29 2.65
N SER A 436 -21.74 -2.63 2.79
CA SER A 436 -22.49 -3.29 1.72
C SER A 436 -23.92 -2.74 1.60
N ASP A 437 -24.27 -2.34 0.39
CA ASP A 437 -25.63 -2.04 -0.05
C ASP A 437 -25.90 -2.61 -1.45
N GLN A 438 -27.01 -2.24 -2.10
CA GLN A 438 -27.39 -2.75 -3.43
C GLN A 438 -26.36 -2.46 -4.54
N LYS A 439 -25.50 -1.45 -4.38
CA LYS A 439 -24.57 -0.97 -5.42
C LYS A 439 -23.11 -1.00 -4.99
N ARG A 440 -22.84 -1.01 -3.69
CA ARG A 440 -21.52 -0.82 -3.10
C ARG A 440 -21.18 -2.02 -2.23
N ASN A 441 -19.96 -2.54 -2.40
CA ASN A 441 -19.38 -3.57 -1.54
C ASN A 441 -17.87 -3.31 -1.42
N HIS A 442 -17.45 -2.73 -0.30
CA HIS A 442 -16.06 -2.30 -0.09
C HIS A 442 -15.68 -2.25 1.38
N GLN A 443 -14.37 -2.21 1.65
CA GLN A 443 -13.84 -2.00 2.99
C GLN A 443 -14.10 -0.55 3.46
N THR A 444 -14.27 -0.39 4.76
CA THR A 444 -14.41 0.90 5.44
C THR A 444 -13.70 0.86 6.78
N ASP A 445 -13.07 1.96 7.19
CA ASP A 445 -12.34 2.06 8.46
C ASP A 445 -12.97 3.02 9.46
N GLY A 446 -14.13 3.60 9.15
CA GLY A 446 -14.82 4.54 10.05
C GLY A 446 -15.82 5.44 9.34
N LEU A 447 -15.82 6.73 9.70
CA LEU A 447 -16.75 7.74 9.19
C LEU A 447 -16.03 9.03 8.79
N ILE A 448 -16.59 9.74 7.81
CA ILE A 448 -16.26 11.14 7.50
C ILE A 448 -17.45 12.01 7.86
N LEU A 449 -17.20 13.06 8.64
CA LEU A 449 -18.19 14.06 9.02
C LEU A 449 -17.90 15.35 8.23
N THR A 450 -18.75 15.62 7.25
CA THR A 450 -18.62 16.75 6.33
C THR A 450 -19.54 17.90 6.77
N PRO A 451 -19.00 19.09 7.07
CA PRO A 451 -19.80 20.25 7.41
C PRO A 451 -20.59 20.75 6.18
N ASN A 452 -21.78 21.31 6.41
CA ASN A 452 -22.54 21.96 5.33
C ASN A 452 -22.04 23.40 5.07
N ASN A 453 -20.79 23.56 4.63
CA ASN A 453 -20.15 24.84 4.34
C ASN A 453 -19.44 24.82 2.97
N ALA A 454 -18.82 25.94 2.59
CA ALA A 454 -17.94 26.03 1.42
C ALA A 454 -16.72 25.10 1.58
N TYR A 455 -16.22 24.58 0.45
CA TYR A 455 -15.03 23.73 0.43
C TYR A 455 -13.82 24.51 0.94
N LYS A 456 -12.94 23.87 1.72
CA LYS A 456 -11.71 24.49 2.22
C LYS A 456 -10.49 23.70 1.79
N ALA A 457 -9.53 24.39 1.17
CA ALA A 457 -8.28 23.78 0.75
C ALA A 457 -7.45 23.29 1.96
N TYR A 458 -6.65 22.25 1.76
CA TYR A 458 -5.72 21.71 2.76
C TYR A 458 -6.41 21.23 4.05
N ALA A 459 -5.79 21.38 5.22
CA ALA A 459 -6.36 20.95 6.50
C ALA A 459 -7.60 21.78 6.86
N ASP A 460 -8.77 21.14 6.87
CA ASP A 460 -10.03 21.76 7.24
C ASP A 460 -10.39 21.39 8.68
N GLN A 461 -10.40 22.40 9.56
CA GLN A 461 -10.71 22.26 10.99
C GLN A 461 -12.19 21.94 11.28
N SER A 462 -13.04 21.97 10.25
CA SER A 462 -14.45 21.60 10.33
C SER A 462 -14.76 20.25 9.68
N LEU A 463 -13.84 19.66 8.92
CA LEU A 463 -13.99 18.34 8.30
C LEU A 463 -13.32 17.28 9.18
N PHE A 464 -14.11 16.33 9.67
CA PHE A 464 -13.60 15.33 10.63
C PHE A 464 -13.59 13.92 10.06
N LYS A 465 -12.61 13.13 10.51
CA LYS A 465 -12.58 11.66 10.34
C LYS A 465 -12.64 10.98 11.70
N TRP A 466 -13.50 9.98 11.81
CA TRP A 466 -13.52 9.04 12.92
C TRP A 466 -13.14 7.66 12.40
N LYS A 467 -12.38 6.89 13.16
CA LYS A 467 -12.01 5.51 12.83
C LYS A 467 -12.32 4.58 13.99
N TYR A 468 -12.60 3.32 13.68
CA TYR A 468 -12.69 2.28 14.71
C TYR A 468 -11.37 2.20 15.48
N LEU A 469 -11.46 1.97 16.79
CA LEU A 469 -10.33 2.05 17.72
C LEU A 469 -9.14 1.17 17.31
N ASP A 470 -9.42 -0.02 16.81
CA ASP A 470 -8.45 -1.02 16.37
C ASP A 470 -7.91 -0.79 14.94
N LEU A 471 -8.39 0.23 14.23
CA LEU A 471 -7.95 0.59 12.88
C LEU A 471 -7.08 1.85 12.84
N TRP A 472 -6.77 2.45 13.99
CA TRP A 472 -5.77 3.51 14.06
C TRP A 472 -4.37 2.96 13.85
N THR A 473 -3.69 3.50 12.85
CA THR A 473 -2.33 3.09 12.47
C THR A 473 -1.41 4.29 12.38
N ILE A 474 -0.12 4.04 12.59
CA ILE A 474 0.94 5.04 12.52
C ILE A 474 2.09 4.45 11.71
N ASP A 475 2.60 5.23 10.77
CA ASP A 475 3.77 4.87 9.98
C ASP A 475 5.04 5.33 10.71
N PHE A 476 5.82 4.39 11.24
CA PHE A 476 7.09 4.66 11.93
C PHE A 476 8.28 4.32 11.03
N LYS A 477 9.40 4.99 11.28
CA LYS A 477 10.71 4.48 10.85
C LYS A 477 11.16 3.44 11.87
N VAL A 478 11.50 2.24 11.40
CA VAL A 478 12.04 1.18 12.25
C VAL A 478 13.54 1.09 12.03
N ALA A 479 14.31 1.18 13.10
CA ALA A 479 15.76 1.07 13.05
C ALA A 479 16.26 0.09 14.12
N GLN A 480 17.38 -0.55 13.83
CA GLN A 480 18.05 -1.45 14.74
C GLN A 480 19.27 -0.77 15.37
N ASN A 481 19.48 -0.92 16.67
CA ASN A 481 20.67 -0.42 17.35
C ASN A 481 21.84 -1.43 17.28
N SER A 482 22.99 -1.08 17.86
CA SER A 482 24.17 -1.96 17.96
C SER A 482 23.90 -3.31 18.63
N ASP A 483 22.96 -3.34 19.57
CA ASP A 483 22.59 -4.53 20.35
C ASP A 483 21.50 -5.37 19.65
N ARG A 484 21.23 -5.09 18.37
CA ARG A 484 20.20 -5.76 17.56
C ARG A 484 18.76 -5.58 18.06
N LYS A 485 18.51 -4.58 18.91
CA LYS A 485 17.16 -4.19 19.35
C LYS A 485 16.51 -3.24 18.36
N TRP A 486 15.20 -3.38 18.20
CA TRP A 486 14.41 -2.60 17.24
C TRP A 486 13.74 -1.41 17.93
N PHE A 487 13.71 -0.27 17.26
CA PHE A 487 13.16 0.98 17.80
C PHE A 487 12.26 1.66 16.77
N LEU A 488 11.16 2.22 17.26
CA LEU A 488 10.25 3.05 16.49
C LEU A 488 10.67 4.51 16.56
N HIS A 489 10.66 5.20 15.42
CA HIS A 489 10.97 6.62 15.31
C HIS A 489 9.89 7.37 14.53
N CYS A 490 9.54 8.55 15.02
CA CYS A 490 8.73 9.54 14.31
C CYS A 490 9.61 10.55 13.58
N ALA A 491 9.07 11.19 12.55
CA ALA A 491 9.73 12.34 11.94
C ALA A 491 9.58 13.58 12.85
N GLY A 492 10.67 14.34 12.97
CA GLY A 492 10.75 15.59 13.74
C GLY A 492 11.14 16.81 12.92
N PRO A 493 11.25 17.99 13.57
CA PRO A 493 11.75 19.21 12.96
C PRO A 493 13.13 19.01 12.33
N ASN A 494 13.49 19.82 11.33
CA ASN A 494 14.81 19.82 10.68
C ASN A 494 15.24 18.44 10.14
N ASN A 495 14.29 17.61 9.70
CA ASN A 495 14.53 16.25 9.20
C ASN A 495 15.19 15.30 10.21
N THR A 496 14.96 15.51 11.51
CA THR A 496 15.40 14.59 12.55
C THR A 496 14.46 13.39 12.69
N ASP A 497 15.00 12.28 13.19
CA ASP A 497 14.24 11.13 13.65
C ASP A 497 14.14 11.19 15.17
N ILE A 498 12.91 11.23 15.69
CA ILE A 498 12.63 11.29 17.13
C ILE A 498 12.41 9.85 17.62
N PRO A 499 13.26 9.31 18.50
CA PRO A 499 13.06 7.97 19.05
C PRO A 499 11.82 7.94 19.95
N CYS A 500 10.94 6.97 19.72
CA CYS A 500 9.71 6.82 20.50
C CYS A 500 9.86 5.75 21.59
N LYS A 501 10.13 4.49 21.21
CA LYS A 501 10.24 3.37 22.15
C LYS A 501 10.93 2.16 21.50
N GLU A 502 11.52 1.30 22.34
CA GLU A 502 11.88 -0.07 21.96
C GLU A 502 10.62 -0.82 21.49
N LEU A 503 10.74 -1.49 20.34
CA LEU A 503 9.64 -2.18 19.69
C LEU A 503 9.44 -3.56 20.32
N MET A 504 8.25 -3.77 20.89
CA MET A 504 7.79 -5.06 21.38
C MET A 504 6.64 -5.55 20.49
N LEU A 505 6.80 -6.75 19.92
CA LEU A 505 5.87 -7.39 19.00
C LEU A 505 5.56 -8.82 19.45
N SER A 506 4.46 -9.38 18.95
CA SER A 506 4.23 -10.82 18.98
C SER A 506 5.29 -11.56 18.14
N THR A 507 5.48 -12.86 18.40
CA THR A 507 6.40 -13.69 17.61
C THR A 507 6.05 -13.70 16.12
N GLU A 508 4.75 -13.71 15.81
CA GLU A 508 4.23 -13.70 14.43
C GLU A 508 4.54 -12.38 13.73
N ASP A 509 4.23 -11.25 14.37
CA ASP A 509 4.48 -9.91 13.83
C ASP A 509 5.97 -9.63 13.66
N PHE A 510 6.81 -10.12 14.57
CA PHE A 510 8.26 -9.99 14.47
C PHE A 510 8.83 -10.76 13.26
N ALA A 511 8.31 -11.96 12.98
CA ALA A 511 8.71 -12.73 11.81
C ALA A 511 8.34 -12.01 10.50
N LEU A 512 7.15 -11.40 10.45
CA LEU A 512 6.71 -10.59 9.31
C LEU A 512 7.59 -9.34 9.11
N LEU A 513 7.80 -8.56 10.17
CA LEU A 513 8.67 -7.39 10.15
C LEU A 513 10.08 -7.75 9.67
N SER A 514 10.66 -8.82 10.22
CA SER A 514 12.01 -9.27 9.87
C SER A 514 12.11 -9.68 8.40
N THR A 515 11.06 -10.32 7.86
CA THR A 515 10.99 -10.68 6.44
C THR A 515 10.92 -9.43 5.57
N ASP A 516 10.04 -8.48 5.91
CA ASP A 516 9.88 -7.24 5.15
C ASP A 516 11.12 -6.34 5.22
N TYR A 517 11.82 -6.33 6.34
CA TYR A 517 13.08 -5.60 6.50
C TYR A 517 14.18 -6.12 5.57
N LYS A 518 14.27 -7.45 5.38
CA LYS A 518 15.19 -8.06 4.40
C LYS A 518 14.85 -7.67 2.96
N ARG A 519 13.57 -7.42 2.64
CA ARG A 519 13.12 -6.92 1.32
C ARG A 519 13.47 -5.45 1.08
N SER A 520 13.80 -4.70 2.13
CA SER A 520 13.87 -3.25 2.04
C SER A 520 14.96 -2.75 1.10
N ARG A 521 14.62 -1.75 0.29
CA ARG A 521 15.53 -1.10 -0.67
C ARG A 521 16.65 -0.35 0.05
N ASP A 522 16.35 0.17 1.22
CA ASP A 522 17.23 0.92 2.09
C ASP A 522 16.83 0.66 3.55
N GLN A 523 17.67 -0.06 4.26
CA GLN A 523 17.49 -0.38 5.67
C GLN A 523 17.62 0.86 6.57
N GLY A 524 18.31 1.91 6.11
CA GLY A 524 18.38 3.21 6.78
C GLY A 524 17.08 4.02 6.67
N CYS A 525 16.18 3.63 5.76
CA CYS A 525 14.90 4.28 5.50
C CYS A 525 13.72 3.28 5.50
N PHE A 526 13.72 2.33 6.44
CA PHE A 526 12.63 1.36 6.59
C PHE A 526 11.41 1.96 7.30
N ILE A 527 10.35 2.28 6.54
CA ILE A 527 9.08 2.77 7.07
C ILE A 527 8.06 1.64 7.10
N ALA A 528 7.38 1.47 8.23
CA ALA A 528 6.36 0.45 8.41
C ALA A 528 5.16 0.96 9.21
N GLU A 529 4.00 0.37 8.94
CA GLU A 529 2.71 0.71 9.53
C GLU A 529 2.41 -0.17 10.74
N PHE A 530 2.01 0.44 11.85
CA PHE A 530 1.71 -0.24 13.11
C PHE A 530 0.39 0.24 13.71
N SER A 531 -0.35 -0.65 14.37
CA SER A 531 -1.43 -0.28 15.30
C SER A 531 -1.09 -0.71 16.72
N PHE A 532 -1.80 -0.17 17.71
CA PHE A 532 -1.62 -0.55 19.11
C PHE A 532 -2.72 -1.54 19.55
N GLU A 533 -2.34 -2.73 20.02
CA GLU A 533 -3.28 -3.75 20.48
C GLU A 533 -3.52 -3.63 22.00
N PHE A 534 -4.60 -2.93 22.39
CA PHE A 534 -4.92 -2.60 23.79
C PHE A 534 -5.05 -3.82 24.71
N SER A 535 -5.64 -4.90 24.22
CA SER A 535 -5.87 -6.12 25.01
C SER A 535 -4.57 -6.78 25.48
N LYS A 536 -3.47 -6.53 24.76
CA LYS A 536 -2.13 -7.11 25.05
C LYS A 536 -1.10 -6.06 25.47
N GLY A 537 -1.36 -4.77 25.20
CA GLY A 537 -0.43 -3.68 25.50
C GLY A 537 0.83 -3.68 24.62
N ILE A 538 0.76 -4.23 23.41
CA ILE A 538 1.88 -4.33 22.46
C ILE A 538 1.53 -3.67 21.12
N TRP A 539 2.55 -3.33 20.36
CA TRP A 539 2.36 -2.89 18.97
C TRP A 539 2.08 -4.10 18.09
N LYS A 540 1.28 -3.88 17.04
CA LYS A 540 0.98 -4.84 16.00
C LYS A 540 1.55 -4.32 14.69
N TYR A 541 2.35 -5.15 14.03
CA TYR A 541 2.87 -4.86 12.70
C TYR A 541 1.77 -5.08 11.65
N HIS A 542 1.68 -4.20 10.66
CA HIS A 542 0.79 -4.40 9.51
C HIS A 542 1.58 -4.69 8.25
N LEU A 543 2.36 -3.72 7.78
CA LEU A 543 3.07 -3.82 6.51
C LEU A 543 4.17 -2.76 6.38
N VAL A 544 5.13 -3.05 5.51
CA VAL A 544 6.13 -2.08 5.06
C VAL A 544 5.50 -1.06 4.10
N ARG A 545 5.95 0.20 4.20
CA ARG A 545 5.46 1.34 3.42
C ARG A 545 6.51 1.84 2.42
N PRO A 546 6.77 1.09 1.32
CA PRO A 546 7.81 1.45 0.34
C PRO A 546 7.48 2.75 -0.43
N ASP A 547 6.23 3.20 -0.39
CA ASP A 547 5.79 4.48 -0.94
C ASP A 547 6.19 5.70 -0.13
N LYS A 548 6.60 5.49 1.13
CA LYS A 548 6.96 6.53 2.08
C LYS A 548 8.47 6.58 2.27
N LYS A 549 9.02 7.80 2.16
CA LYS A 549 10.41 8.10 2.47
C LYS A 549 10.63 8.58 3.90
N ARG A 550 9.54 8.86 4.64
CA ARG A 550 9.59 9.38 6.01
C ARG A 550 8.44 8.80 6.83
N ALA A 551 8.72 8.61 8.11
CA ALA A 551 7.71 8.30 9.12
C ALA A 551 6.68 9.43 9.23
N ASN A 552 5.56 9.14 9.89
CA ASN A 552 4.66 10.18 10.34
C ASN A 552 5.37 11.16 11.28
N TYR A 553 4.98 12.43 11.18
CA TYR A 553 5.50 13.48 12.05
C TYR A 553 5.02 13.26 13.49
N ILE A 554 5.81 13.69 14.48
CA ILE A 554 5.50 13.47 15.90
C ILE A 554 4.11 13.97 16.32
N THR A 555 3.62 15.07 15.73
CA THR A 555 2.26 15.55 16.02
C THR A 555 1.18 14.57 15.54
N VAL A 556 1.37 13.93 14.39
CA VAL A 556 0.44 12.89 13.90
C VAL A 556 0.42 11.68 14.83
N PHE A 557 1.57 11.32 15.41
CA PHE A 557 1.64 10.29 16.44
C PHE A 557 0.83 10.69 17.68
N VAL A 558 1.02 11.90 18.19
CA VAL A 558 0.27 12.43 19.35
C VAL A 558 -1.23 12.49 19.06
N ASP A 559 -1.65 13.08 17.94
CA ASP A 559 -3.06 13.19 17.53
C ASP A 559 -3.74 11.81 17.44
N THR A 560 -2.99 10.80 16.99
CA THR A 560 -3.48 9.41 16.91
C THR A 560 -3.59 8.77 18.29
N MET A 561 -2.62 8.99 19.18
CA MET A 561 -2.69 8.55 20.57
C MET A 561 -3.85 9.21 21.32
N GLU A 562 -4.10 10.51 21.12
CA GLU A 562 -5.27 11.20 21.69
C GLU A 562 -6.57 10.55 21.23
N SER A 563 -6.72 10.28 19.93
CA SER A 563 -7.91 9.63 19.37
C SER A 563 -8.13 8.23 19.94
N ILE A 564 -7.03 7.50 20.14
CA ILE A 564 -7.00 6.21 20.79
C ILE A 564 -7.45 6.30 22.26
N CYS A 565 -6.91 7.25 23.02
CA CYS A 565 -7.22 7.45 24.43
C CYS A 565 -8.68 7.90 24.64
N GLU A 566 -9.20 8.73 23.75
CA GLU A 566 -10.59 9.17 23.81
C GLU A 566 -11.59 8.04 23.53
N GLY A 567 -11.19 7.05 22.72
CA GLY A 567 -11.91 5.78 22.59
C GLY A 567 -13.38 5.89 22.20
N ILE A 568 -13.74 6.90 21.39
CA ILE A 568 -15.14 7.19 21.03
C ILE A 568 -15.74 6.00 20.29
N THR A 569 -16.77 5.39 20.87
CA THR A 569 -17.43 4.20 20.31
C THR A 569 -18.51 4.57 19.30
N LYS A 570 -18.94 3.57 18.51
CA LYS A 570 -20.09 3.71 17.61
C LYS A 570 -21.33 4.19 18.37
N GLU A 571 -21.61 3.59 19.52
CA GLU A 571 -22.80 3.86 20.33
C GLU A 571 -22.77 5.29 20.89
N GLU A 572 -21.59 5.78 21.26
CA GLU A 572 -21.40 7.17 21.68
C GLU A 572 -21.73 8.14 20.56
N LEU A 573 -21.30 7.86 19.32
CA LEU A 573 -21.65 8.68 18.16
C LEU A 573 -23.16 8.65 17.88
N GLU A 574 -23.77 7.47 17.88
CA GLU A 574 -25.22 7.31 17.64
C GLU A 574 -26.05 8.07 18.67
N TYR A 575 -25.64 8.04 19.94
CA TYR A 575 -26.30 8.78 21.01
C TYR A 575 -26.06 10.29 20.90
N ARG A 576 -24.80 10.72 20.94
CA ARG A 576 -24.45 12.14 21.09
C ARG A 576 -24.79 12.98 19.86
N PHE A 577 -24.86 12.39 18.66
CA PHE A 577 -25.26 13.13 17.45
C PHE A 577 -26.75 13.46 17.41
N LEU A 578 -27.57 12.78 18.23
CA LEU A 578 -29.00 13.06 18.38
C LEU A 578 -29.28 14.09 19.49
N CYS A 579 -28.33 14.35 20.37
CA CYS A 579 -28.48 15.34 21.43
C CYS A 579 -28.57 16.76 20.86
N ALA A 580 -29.59 17.51 21.26
CA ALA A 580 -29.60 18.96 21.13
C ALA A 580 -28.76 19.56 22.27
N GLY A 581 -27.92 20.57 21.96
CA GLY A 581 -26.93 21.13 22.88
C GLY A 581 -27.49 21.41 24.28
N GLY A 582 -26.91 20.80 25.30
CA GLY A 582 -27.30 20.93 26.71
C GLY A 582 -27.93 19.68 27.35
N HIS A 583 -28.32 18.68 26.56
CA HIS A 583 -28.91 17.41 27.05
C HIS A 583 -27.99 16.19 26.91
N ASP A 584 -26.71 16.40 26.62
CA ASP A 584 -25.74 15.31 26.51
C ASP A 584 -25.34 14.81 27.92
N ASN A 585 -25.86 13.64 28.31
CA ASN A 585 -25.55 12.99 29.58
C ASN A 585 -24.82 11.64 29.41
N TRP A 586 -24.22 11.41 28.24
CA TRP A 586 -23.60 10.13 27.87
C TRP A 586 -22.65 9.60 28.95
N ASP A 587 -21.70 10.43 29.40
CA ASP A 587 -20.67 10.02 30.36
C ASP A 587 -21.29 9.58 31.70
N VAL A 588 -22.35 10.27 32.14
CA VAL A 588 -23.07 9.93 33.39
C VAL A 588 -23.79 8.59 33.28
N GLU A 589 -24.48 8.36 32.16
CA GLU A 589 -25.24 7.12 31.96
C GLU A 589 -24.33 5.91 31.74
N VAL A 590 -23.20 6.08 31.03
CA VAL A 590 -22.19 5.02 30.87
C VAL A 590 -21.55 4.67 32.22
N GLU A 591 -21.26 5.66 33.06
CA GLU A 591 -20.65 5.40 34.37
C GLU A 591 -21.60 4.65 35.31
N LYS A 592 -22.89 5.01 35.32
CA LYS A 592 -23.93 4.25 36.02
C LYS A 592 -24.02 2.81 35.53
N MET A 593 -23.99 2.61 34.21
CA MET A 593 -24.04 1.28 33.60
C MET A 593 -22.82 0.43 33.98
N ARG A 594 -21.61 1.00 33.96
CA ARG A 594 -20.37 0.32 34.37
C ARG A 594 -20.43 -0.12 35.83
N HIS A 595 -20.83 0.77 36.74
CA HIS A 595 -21.02 0.44 38.14
C HIS A 595 -22.03 -0.69 38.36
N HIS A 596 -23.15 -0.67 37.62
CA HIS A 596 -24.17 -1.71 37.71
C HIS A 596 -23.67 -3.08 37.21
N ILE A 597 -22.94 -3.11 36.08
CA ILE A 597 -22.37 -4.34 35.54
C ILE A 597 -21.31 -4.91 36.48
N ALA A 598 -20.38 -4.07 36.95
CA ALA A 598 -19.28 -4.49 37.83
C ALA A 598 -19.80 -5.06 39.16
N SER A 599 -20.78 -4.41 39.78
CA SER A 599 -21.41 -4.90 41.00
C SER A 599 -22.12 -6.24 40.79
N THR A 600 -22.85 -6.39 39.68
CA THR A 600 -23.55 -7.64 39.33
C THR A 600 -22.57 -8.80 39.11
N LEU A 601 -21.49 -8.58 38.37
CA LEU A 601 -20.46 -9.62 38.13
C LEU A 601 -19.72 -10.00 39.42
N THR A 602 -19.39 -9.01 40.25
CA THR A 602 -18.75 -9.24 41.55
C THR A 602 -19.63 -10.10 42.45
N ASN A 603 -20.94 -9.84 42.48
CA ASN A 603 -21.88 -10.63 43.26
C ASN A 603 -22.00 -12.08 42.74
N LYS A 604 -22.03 -12.27 41.42
CA LYS A 604 -22.02 -13.63 40.82
C LYS A 604 -20.77 -14.42 41.19
N LEU A 605 -19.59 -13.79 41.13
CA LEU A 605 -18.33 -14.44 41.52
C LEU A 605 -18.30 -14.82 43.00
N LYS A 606 -18.78 -13.94 43.88
CA LYS A 606 -18.90 -14.24 45.31
C LYS A 606 -19.81 -15.45 45.57
N GLN A 607 -20.96 -15.53 44.88
CA GLN A 607 -21.88 -16.67 45.00
C GLN A 607 -21.24 -17.98 44.49
N GLN A 608 -20.53 -17.95 43.36
CA GLN A 608 -19.82 -19.13 42.84
C GLN A 608 -18.73 -19.62 43.80
N GLN A 609 -17.95 -18.71 44.38
CA GLN A 609 -16.93 -19.06 45.37
C GLN A 609 -17.56 -19.67 46.64
N GLN A 610 -18.69 -19.13 47.12
CA GLN A 610 -19.42 -19.69 48.26
C GLN A 610 -19.97 -21.09 47.97
N GLN A 611 -20.50 -21.34 46.77
CA GLN A 611 -20.98 -22.66 46.36
C GLN A 611 -19.84 -23.68 46.24
N GLN A 612 -18.69 -23.28 45.69
CA GLN A 612 -17.49 -24.14 45.64
C GLN A 612 -16.98 -24.48 47.05
N HIS A 613 -16.97 -23.51 47.98
CA HIS A 613 -16.59 -23.75 49.37
C HIS A 613 -17.55 -24.69 50.11
N GLN A 614 -18.86 -24.61 49.84
CA GLN A 614 -19.84 -25.55 50.40
C GLN A 614 -19.68 -26.96 49.82
N GLN A 615 -19.43 -27.10 48.51
CA GLN A 615 -19.18 -28.40 47.89
C GLN A 615 -17.87 -29.06 48.39
N GLN A 616 -16.81 -28.28 48.63
CA GLN A 616 -15.57 -28.80 49.23
C GLN A 616 -15.76 -29.25 50.69
N LYS A 617 -16.61 -28.56 51.48
CA LYS A 617 -16.95 -28.98 52.85
C LYS A 617 -17.77 -30.29 52.90
N ILE A 618 -18.53 -30.59 51.85
CA ILE A 618 -19.37 -31.81 51.79
C ILE A 618 -18.53 -33.06 51.37
N GLN A 619 -17.35 -32.88 50.78
CA GLN A 619 -16.49 -34.00 50.34
C GLN A 619 -15.39 -34.42 51.34
N GLN A 620 -15.33 -33.85 52.56
CA GLN A 620 -14.46 -34.39 53.62
C GLN A 620 -15.19 -35.47 54.43
N PRO A 621 -14.71 -36.74 54.49
CA PRO A 621 -15.33 -37.77 55.31
C PRO A 621 -15.10 -37.50 56.80
N GLN A 622 -16.17 -37.58 57.60
CA GLN A 622 -16.10 -37.54 59.06
C GLN A 622 -15.31 -38.75 59.59
N HIS A 623 -14.11 -38.52 60.13
CA HIS A 623 -13.44 -39.44 61.04
C HIS A 623 -13.21 -38.76 62.39
N HIS A 624 -14.17 -38.92 63.31
CA HIS A 624 -13.94 -38.87 64.77
C HIS A 624 -14.68 -40.06 65.39
N SER A 625 -13.99 -41.14 65.79
CA SER A 625 -13.23 -41.33 67.04
C SER A 625 -14.12 -41.85 68.19
N GLN A 626 -14.11 -43.17 68.40
CA GLN A 626 -14.39 -43.79 69.71
C GLN A 626 -13.07 -44.25 70.33
N HIS A 627 -12.88 -43.89 71.61
CA HIS A 627 -12.07 -44.48 72.70
C HIS A 627 -11.35 -43.39 73.51
N HIS A 628 -11.80 -43.13 74.75
CA HIS A 628 -11.19 -43.60 76.02
C HIS A 628 -9.77 -43.05 76.23
N GLY A 629 -9.39 -42.40 77.33
CA GLY A 629 -9.99 -42.16 78.64
C GLY A 629 -8.86 -41.73 79.61
N GLN A 630 -9.24 -41.37 80.83
CA GLN A 630 -8.43 -41.21 82.05
C GLN A 630 -7.67 -39.89 82.33
N HIS A 631 -8.05 -39.31 83.49
CA HIS A 631 -7.23 -38.82 84.63
C HIS A 631 -5.92 -38.03 84.34
N GLN A 632 -5.51 -37.02 85.10
CA GLN A 632 -5.95 -36.39 86.35
C GLN A 632 -5.08 -35.11 86.54
N GLN A 633 -5.65 -34.12 87.23
CA GLN A 633 -5.03 -33.23 88.24
C GLN A 633 -3.96 -32.15 87.93
N HIS A 634 -4.26 -30.98 88.56
CA HIS A 634 -3.38 -29.94 89.16
C HIS A 634 -2.65 -28.99 88.19
N GLN A 635 -2.44 -27.69 88.43
CA GLN A 635 -2.74 -26.71 89.49
C GLN A 635 -2.50 -25.31 88.84
N GLN A 636 -3.37 -24.32 89.04
CA GLN A 636 -3.11 -23.05 89.76
C GLN A 636 -1.84 -22.21 89.45
N HIS A 637 -2.13 -20.97 89.00
CA HIS A 637 -1.56 -19.65 89.35
C HIS A 637 -0.08 -19.26 89.11
N GLN A 638 0.06 -18.26 88.21
CA GLN A 638 0.68 -16.93 88.34
C GLN A 638 1.98 -16.72 89.15
N GLN A 639 2.97 -16.11 88.49
CA GLN A 639 3.78 -14.93 88.88
C GLN A 639 4.61 -14.48 87.65
N GLN A 640 4.56 -13.19 87.22
CA GLN A 640 5.56 -12.10 87.41
C GLN A 640 6.97 -12.44 86.90
N ASP A 641 7.79 -11.59 86.28
CA ASP A 641 7.79 -10.20 85.79
C ASP A 641 9.07 -10.06 84.88
N ASP A 642 9.39 -8.85 84.41
CA ASP A 642 10.62 -8.35 83.73
C ASP A 642 10.68 -8.49 82.19
N ILE A 643 10.56 -7.44 81.36
CA ILE A 643 11.19 -6.09 81.21
C ILE A 643 12.65 -6.10 80.67
N PHE A 644 12.86 -5.28 79.62
CA PHE A 644 14.08 -4.73 78.98
C PHE A 644 14.74 -5.58 77.89
N GLY A 645 15.07 -5.08 76.69
CA GLY A 645 15.08 -3.75 76.05
C GLY A 645 15.35 -4.00 74.54
N GLY A 646 15.33 -3.06 73.60
CA GLY A 646 15.39 -1.61 73.65
C GLY A 646 16.27 -1.12 72.49
N GLY A 647 15.73 -0.25 71.63
CA GLY A 647 16.47 0.63 70.70
C GLY A 647 16.92 0.02 69.38
N SER A 648 16.83 0.67 68.22
CA SER A 648 16.56 2.09 67.95
C SER A 648 16.24 2.30 66.47
N SER A 649 15.21 3.10 66.24
CA SER A 649 14.80 3.75 65.00
C SER A 649 15.69 4.95 64.63
N SER A 650 15.77 5.30 63.35
CA SER A 650 15.74 6.71 62.94
C SER A 650 15.24 6.88 61.49
N ASN A 651 14.08 7.51 61.37
CA ASN A 651 13.61 8.26 60.19
C ASN A 651 14.66 9.27 59.75
N HIS A 652 14.73 9.59 58.44
CA HIS A 652 15.11 10.93 57.99
C HIS A 652 14.16 11.46 56.92
N ASN A 653 13.78 12.72 57.15
CA ASN A 653 12.84 13.57 56.44
C ASN A 653 13.42 14.15 55.13
N TYR A 654 12.48 14.62 54.31
CA TYR A 654 12.60 15.68 53.31
C TYR A 654 13.47 16.88 53.72
N ASP A 655 14.19 17.45 52.74
CA ASP A 655 14.39 18.90 52.60
C ASP A 655 14.57 19.28 51.11
N PRO A 656 13.89 20.32 50.57
CA PRO A 656 14.12 20.85 49.24
C PRO A 656 14.88 22.18 49.28
N HIS A 657 15.94 22.33 48.46
CA HIS A 657 16.36 23.56 47.75
C HIS A 657 17.82 23.42 47.27
N GLY A 658 18.11 23.89 46.04
CA GLY A 658 19.48 24.08 45.58
C GLY A 658 19.61 24.29 44.08
N GLN A 659 19.65 25.56 43.68
CA GLN A 659 20.04 26.04 42.35
C GLN A 659 21.45 25.56 41.96
N ARG A 660 21.62 25.13 40.71
CA ARG A 660 22.53 25.74 39.71
C ARG A 660 22.35 25.10 38.34
#